data_AF-A0AA42NUV1-F1
#
_entry.id   AF-A0AA42NUV1-F1
#
_cell.length_a   1.000
_cell.length_b   1.000
_cell.length_c   1.000
_cell.angle_alpha   90.00
_cell.angle_beta   90.00
_cell.angle_gamma   90.00
#
_symmetry.space_group_name_H-M   'P 1'
#
loop_
_entity.id
_entity.type
_entity.pdbx_description
1 polymer ?
#
loop_
_entity_poly.entity_id
_entity_poly.type
_entity_poly.pdbx_seq_one_letter_code
_entity_poly.pdbx_strand_id
1 'polypeptide(L)'
;MALKPLKDIPEWWELCARYRYDIYAFAVEALGVTPTWQQELLFESIQFDGSRTSVASGHGCFGKGTKIRLANGKWKRVEKITINDAVMGTDGFSPREVIQVVKGYQELYQFEYANGSKHVYNKSHILCLVSLETKNGWKVGDTMEVLVSKYLEWPEETKRQFAAYELKHRKFQPVKINNVTALGEGDYYGFVLDGDSTFLTADNMVHHNTGKTASAGIVALWHLLFFEESLMMFTAPQIGQLKKQVWKEISINLSRLKAGPLGWLADYVGYQSELVYIKGYKEKWYVFAKTAAKHQPTTIAGNHGDNYAVWVDEASGVDDAILDVAFGALTHEDNRAIMTSQPTRNAGMFYETHHKLSHRAGGVWIALTFNGEESPLVSKQSLEEQRQKYGSRDDPQYQIRVLGQFPDRADEFLITKRQADDMYVGASIFEDHVFGYVITVDVGGGVGRDDSVIAVSKVWGEAQWGDRARRVEVVDIPLCKNKDDITELLGKINECILKYPNATLVVDDNGAGKGLGQLLKKHGIWYMPVYWGGACFNNDNRKEYVNKRALAYVCLKRAIESGRFKVKTRKYKVKIQDQIIKIPYTFDEHSRYKILSKDEMKRQGIKSPDLGDVFAFIFLENVFYTEAFESVVVADDSPEAQERAEKKARFDRLRKAAQALDK
;
A
#
# COMPACT_ATOMS: atom_id res chain seq x y z
N MET A 1 5.78 -50.74 10.53
CA MET A 1 4.35 -51.03 10.78
C MET A 1 3.55 -49.83 10.29
N ALA A 2 2.40 -50.05 9.64
CA ALA A 2 1.50 -48.95 9.32
C ALA A 2 0.98 -48.34 10.63
N LEU A 3 0.90 -47.00 10.71
CA LEU A 3 0.29 -46.32 11.84
C LEU A 3 -1.19 -46.74 11.94
N LYS A 4 -1.69 -46.96 13.16
CA LYS A 4 -3.14 -47.07 13.38
C LYS A 4 -3.82 -45.79 12.91
N PRO A 5 -5.04 -45.84 12.36
CA PRO A 5 -5.76 -44.64 11.98
C PRO A 5 -5.87 -43.64 13.15
N LEU A 6 -5.71 -42.35 12.87
CA LEU A 6 -5.64 -41.29 13.90
C LEU A 6 -6.88 -41.29 14.81
N LYS A 7 -8.06 -41.52 14.23
CA LYS A 7 -9.34 -41.54 14.95
C LYS A 7 -9.54 -42.72 15.89
N ASP A 8 -8.74 -43.77 15.73
CA ASP A 8 -8.78 -44.95 16.59
C ASP A 8 -7.88 -44.77 17.83
N ILE A 9 -7.25 -43.61 18.00
CA ILE A 9 -6.34 -43.28 19.10
C ILE A 9 -7.11 -42.48 20.16
N PRO A 10 -7.36 -43.02 21.36
CA PRO A 10 -8.08 -42.32 22.43
C PRO A 10 -7.46 -40.97 22.79
N GLU A 11 -6.13 -40.91 22.85
CA GLU A 11 -5.38 -39.69 23.17
C GLU A 11 -5.64 -38.58 22.14
N TRP A 12 -5.93 -38.90 20.88
CA TRP A 12 -6.29 -37.90 19.88
C TRP A 12 -7.61 -37.20 20.22
N TRP A 13 -8.60 -37.94 20.74
CA TRP A 13 -9.88 -37.36 21.15
C TRP A 13 -9.74 -36.43 22.37
N GLU A 14 -8.83 -36.74 23.30
CA GLU A 14 -8.50 -35.83 24.41
C GLU A 14 -7.89 -34.52 23.89
N LEU A 15 -7.00 -34.60 22.89
CA LEU A 15 -6.44 -33.42 22.25
C LEU A 15 -7.49 -32.62 21.47
N CYS A 16 -8.43 -33.30 20.80
CA CYS A 16 -9.56 -32.63 20.16
C CYS A 16 -10.39 -31.86 21.19
N ALA A 17 -10.69 -32.46 22.35
CA ALA A 17 -11.40 -31.77 23.42
C ALA A 17 -10.64 -30.54 23.96
N ARG A 18 -9.29 -30.58 23.97
CA ARG A 18 -8.45 -29.46 24.43
C ARG A 18 -8.34 -28.32 23.42
N TYR A 19 -8.08 -28.64 22.16
CA TYR A 19 -7.60 -27.67 21.18
C TYR A 19 -8.61 -27.30 20.10
N ARG A 20 -9.68 -28.09 19.91
CA ARG A 20 -10.68 -27.82 18.86
C ARG A 20 -11.32 -26.45 18.99
N TYR A 21 -11.51 -25.92 20.19
CA TYR A 21 -12.14 -24.61 20.40
C TYR A 21 -11.19 -23.60 21.08
N ASP A 22 -9.88 -23.85 20.99
CA ASP A 22 -8.85 -23.03 21.62
C ASP A 22 -7.61 -22.98 20.72
N ILE A 23 -7.73 -22.24 19.61
CA ILE A 23 -6.64 -22.08 18.63
C ILE A 23 -5.44 -21.40 19.29
N TYR A 24 -5.68 -20.49 20.24
CA TYR A 24 -4.65 -19.81 21.01
C TYR A 24 -3.82 -20.81 21.82
N ALA A 25 -4.47 -21.68 22.61
CA ALA A 25 -3.77 -22.74 23.34
C ALA A 25 -3.02 -23.68 22.41
N PHE A 26 -3.57 -24.04 21.25
CA PHE A 26 -2.83 -24.83 20.26
C PHE A 26 -1.56 -24.11 19.81
N ALA A 27 -1.66 -22.83 19.46
CA ALA A 27 -0.51 -22.03 19.01
C ALA A 27 0.56 -21.93 20.10
N VAL A 28 0.17 -21.69 21.36
CA VAL A 28 1.11 -21.52 22.48
C VAL A 28 1.67 -22.86 22.97
N GLU A 29 0.80 -23.81 23.29
CA GLU A 29 1.15 -25.06 23.98
C GLU A 29 1.75 -26.10 23.03
N ALA A 30 1.19 -26.24 21.82
CA ALA A 30 1.64 -27.26 20.88
C ALA A 30 2.71 -26.74 19.90
N LEU A 31 2.61 -25.48 19.48
CA LEU A 31 3.51 -24.90 18.48
C LEU A 31 4.60 -23.99 19.09
N GLY A 32 4.48 -23.60 20.37
CA GLY A 32 5.44 -22.69 21.01
C GLY A 32 5.44 -21.28 20.42
N VAL A 33 4.31 -20.85 19.85
CA VAL A 33 4.13 -19.52 19.25
C VAL A 33 3.54 -18.57 20.28
N THR A 34 3.94 -17.30 20.27
CA THR A 34 3.29 -16.23 21.06
C THR A 34 2.47 -15.35 20.13
N PRO A 35 1.13 -15.54 20.03
CA PRO A 35 0.28 -14.74 19.15
C PRO A 35 0.20 -13.28 19.60
N THR A 36 0.12 -12.35 18.66
CA THR A 36 -0.25 -10.94 18.95
C THR A 36 -1.74 -10.83 19.25
N TRP A 37 -2.20 -9.76 19.90
CA TRP A 37 -3.64 -9.55 20.17
C TRP A 37 -4.50 -9.52 18.90
N GLN A 38 -3.96 -9.07 17.75
CA GLN A 38 -4.67 -9.13 16.47
C GLN A 38 -4.81 -10.58 15.97
N GLN A 39 -3.82 -11.43 16.23
CA GLN A 39 -3.90 -12.85 15.90
C GLN A 39 -4.81 -13.60 16.89
N GLU A 40 -4.82 -13.21 18.16
CA GLU A 40 -5.74 -13.72 19.17
C GLU A 40 -7.19 -13.43 18.81
N LEU A 41 -7.55 -12.18 18.47
CA LEU A 41 -8.89 -11.85 17.98
C LEU A 41 -9.30 -12.64 16.74
N LEU A 42 -8.35 -12.85 15.81
CA LEU A 42 -8.58 -13.67 14.63
C LEU A 42 -8.88 -15.12 15.03
N PHE A 43 -8.09 -15.71 15.93
CA PHE A 43 -8.28 -17.07 16.44
C PHE A 43 -9.61 -17.23 17.17
N GLU A 44 -9.95 -16.32 18.06
CA GLU A 44 -11.23 -16.31 18.79
C GLU A 44 -12.43 -16.25 17.85
N SER A 45 -12.34 -15.47 16.78
CA SER A 45 -13.42 -15.35 15.80
C SER A 45 -13.61 -16.62 14.95
N ILE A 46 -12.59 -17.48 14.82
CA ILE A 46 -12.62 -18.67 13.94
C ILE A 46 -13.02 -19.93 14.71
N GLN A 47 -12.66 -20.05 15.99
CA GLN A 47 -12.59 -21.34 16.67
C GLN A 47 -13.93 -22.04 16.89
N PHE A 48 -15.05 -21.32 16.97
CA PHE A 48 -16.37 -21.91 17.20
C PHE A 48 -17.01 -22.44 15.91
N ASP A 49 -18.01 -23.31 16.06
CA ASP A 49 -18.70 -23.96 14.95
C ASP A 49 -19.53 -22.96 14.15
N GLY A 50 -19.54 -23.11 12.82
CA GLY A 50 -20.31 -22.22 11.96
C GLY A 50 -19.69 -20.83 11.76
N SER A 51 -18.47 -20.60 12.24
CA SER A 51 -17.85 -19.27 12.25
C SER A 51 -17.72 -18.65 10.86
N ARG A 52 -17.93 -17.34 10.78
CA ARG A 52 -17.80 -16.54 9.57
C ARG A 52 -17.00 -15.30 9.93
N THR A 53 -15.72 -15.26 9.55
CA THR A 53 -14.79 -14.18 9.92
C THR A 53 -14.34 -13.41 8.70
N SER A 54 -14.34 -12.08 8.78
CA SER A 54 -13.69 -11.23 7.77
C SER A 54 -12.73 -10.22 8.41
N VAL A 55 -11.59 -9.94 7.78
CA VAL A 55 -10.52 -9.05 8.29
C VAL A 55 -10.03 -8.05 7.24
N ALA A 56 -9.92 -6.76 7.61
CA ALA A 56 -9.30 -5.68 6.81
C ALA A 56 -7.98 -5.12 7.42
N SER A 57 -6.83 -4.90 6.70
CA SER A 57 -5.49 -4.53 7.33
C SER A 57 -4.25 -3.99 6.48
N GLY A 58 -3.11 -3.51 7.11
CA GLY A 58 -1.77 -2.96 6.56
C GLY A 58 -0.36 -3.57 7.03
N HIS A 59 0.90 -3.02 6.79
CA HIS A 59 2.32 -3.66 6.88
C HIS A 59 3.57 -2.87 7.59
N GLY A 60 4.78 -3.45 8.00
CA GLY A 60 6.03 -2.77 8.66
C GLY A 60 7.55 -3.40 8.63
N CYS A 61 8.74 -2.68 8.89
CA CYS A 61 10.26 -3.06 8.65
C CYS A 61 11.58 -2.47 9.45
N PHE A 62 12.87 -2.30 8.90
CA PHE A 62 14.27 -2.01 9.53
C PHE A 62 15.04 -0.68 9.14
N GLY A 63 16.02 -0.10 9.87
CA GLY A 63 16.78 1.12 9.45
C GLY A 63 17.84 1.01 8.30
N LYS A 64 18.16 2.13 7.62
CA LYS A 64 19.12 2.24 6.48
C LYS A 64 20.53 1.71 6.79
N GLY A 65 21.17 1.07 5.80
CA GLY A 65 22.58 0.69 5.87
C GLY A 65 22.84 -0.63 6.59
N THR A 66 21.84 -1.19 7.25
CA THR A 66 21.85 -2.52 7.89
C THR A 66 22.32 -3.58 6.89
N LYS A 67 23.32 -4.37 7.26
CA LYS A 67 23.91 -5.38 6.38
C LYS A 67 23.23 -6.72 6.59
N ILE A 68 22.56 -7.20 5.56
CA ILE A 68 21.83 -8.47 5.54
C ILE A 68 22.75 -9.53 4.95
N ARG A 69 22.83 -10.71 5.58
CA ARG A 69 23.65 -11.80 5.08
C ARG A 69 22.91 -12.49 3.94
N LEU A 70 23.55 -12.60 2.78
CA LEU A 70 23.04 -13.34 1.65
C LEU A 70 23.38 -14.83 1.80
N ALA A 71 22.58 -15.69 1.17
CA ALA A 71 22.78 -17.13 1.17
C ALA A 71 24.15 -17.56 0.60
N ASN A 72 24.70 -16.77 -0.32
CA ASN A 72 26.05 -16.99 -0.87
C ASN A 72 27.20 -16.60 0.08
N GLY A 73 26.90 -16.29 1.34
CA GLY A 73 27.86 -15.91 2.38
C GLY A 73 28.35 -14.46 2.30
N LYS A 74 28.03 -13.72 1.23
CA LYS A 74 28.27 -12.28 1.14
C LYS A 74 27.20 -11.52 1.94
N TRP A 75 27.29 -10.20 1.95
CA TRP A 75 26.27 -9.35 2.55
C TRP A 75 25.86 -8.24 1.59
N LYS A 76 24.65 -7.73 1.77
CA LYS A 76 24.11 -6.59 1.04
C LYS A 76 23.43 -5.64 2.02
N ARG A 77 23.45 -4.34 1.73
CA ARG A 77 22.72 -3.38 2.57
C ARG A 77 21.21 -3.55 2.35
N VAL A 78 20.42 -3.39 3.41
CA VAL A 78 18.97 -3.62 3.41
C VAL A 78 18.26 -2.77 2.36
N GLU A 79 18.68 -1.53 2.13
CA GLU A 79 18.13 -0.65 1.10
C GLU A 79 18.47 -1.06 -0.34
N LYS A 80 19.36 -2.05 -0.50
CA LYS A 80 19.78 -2.61 -1.79
C LYS A 80 19.27 -4.03 -2.00
N ILE A 81 18.57 -4.62 -1.02
CA ILE A 81 17.93 -5.91 -1.18
C ILE A 81 16.83 -5.80 -2.23
N THR A 82 16.76 -6.78 -3.14
CA THR A 82 15.75 -6.89 -4.18
C THR A 82 15.12 -8.29 -4.13
N ILE A 83 14.01 -8.46 -4.87
CA ILE A 83 13.32 -9.76 -5.00
C ILE A 83 14.17 -10.87 -5.65
N ASN A 84 15.34 -10.54 -6.19
CA ASN A 84 16.26 -11.50 -6.80
C ASN A 84 17.35 -11.97 -5.81
N ASP A 85 17.36 -11.44 -4.58
CA ASP A 85 18.32 -11.83 -3.56
C ASP A 85 17.74 -12.98 -2.71
N ALA A 86 18.63 -13.85 -2.23
CA ALA A 86 18.33 -14.81 -1.18
C ALA A 86 19.19 -14.49 0.06
N VAL A 87 18.56 -14.37 1.23
CA VAL A 87 19.22 -14.12 2.52
C VAL A 87 19.52 -15.42 3.23
N MET A 88 20.38 -15.37 4.25
CA MET A 88 20.79 -16.54 5.03
C MET A 88 19.82 -16.79 6.18
N GLY A 89 19.28 -18.00 6.28
CA GLY A 89 18.46 -18.45 7.41
C GLY A 89 19.27 -18.58 8.71
N THR A 90 18.59 -18.69 9.84
CA THR A 90 19.21 -18.68 11.19
C THR A 90 20.05 -19.91 11.51
N ASP A 91 19.94 -20.97 10.70
CA ASP A 91 20.80 -22.15 10.76
C ASP A 91 22.19 -21.93 10.14
N GLY A 92 22.38 -20.78 9.46
CA GLY A 92 23.63 -20.38 8.83
C GLY A 92 23.97 -21.16 7.57
N PHE A 93 23.02 -21.90 6.99
CA PHE A 93 23.23 -22.65 5.75
C PHE A 93 22.06 -22.56 4.77
N SER A 94 20.83 -22.46 5.25
CA SER A 94 19.67 -22.49 4.37
C SER A 94 19.43 -21.12 3.71
N PRO A 95 19.27 -21.07 2.38
CA PRO A 95 18.83 -19.85 1.70
C PRO A 95 17.37 -19.52 2.04
N ARG A 96 17.06 -18.22 1.99
CA ARG A 96 15.71 -17.65 2.08
C ARG A 96 15.50 -16.62 0.97
N GLU A 97 14.71 -16.92 -0.05
CA GLU A 97 14.39 -16.00 -1.13
C GLU A 97 13.60 -14.78 -0.65
N VAL A 98 13.95 -13.60 -1.16
CA VAL A 98 13.22 -12.37 -0.90
C VAL A 98 11.99 -12.32 -1.82
N ILE A 99 10.80 -12.44 -1.25
CA ILE A 99 9.54 -12.43 -2.01
C ILE A 99 8.97 -11.02 -2.19
N GLN A 100 9.32 -10.08 -1.30
CA GLN A 100 8.87 -8.69 -1.38
C GLN A 100 9.87 -7.76 -0.71
N VAL A 101 9.97 -6.51 -1.17
CA VAL A 101 10.75 -5.44 -0.53
C VAL A 101 9.84 -4.31 -0.08
N VAL A 102 10.18 -3.68 1.04
CA VAL A 102 9.39 -2.66 1.73
C VAL A 102 10.31 -1.51 2.12
N LYS A 103 9.80 -0.28 2.05
CA LYS A 103 10.50 0.93 2.50
C LYS A 103 9.48 1.83 3.21
N GLY A 104 9.89 2.46 4.30
CA GLY A 104 9.15 3.52 5.01
C GLY A 104 10.13 4.44 5.76
N TYR A 105 9.66 5.31 6.61
CA TYR A 105 10.47 6.19 7.47
C TYR A 105 9.82 6.10 8.90
N GLN A 106 10.63 6.10 9.96
CA GLN A 106 10.18 5.89 11.35
C GLN A 106 11.23 6.26 12.40
N GLU A 107 10.84 6.47 13.68
CA GLU A 107 11.76 6.64 14.79
C GLU A 107 12.67 5.42 14.85
N LEU A 108 13.95 5.69 14.63
CA LEU A 108 15.00 4.71 14.61
C LEU A 108 15.66 4.66 15.98
N TYR A 109 15.93 3.44 16.43
CA TYR A 109 16.65 3.16 17.65
C TYR A 109 17.87 2.34 17.29
N GLN A 110 19.04 2.83 17.70
CA GLN A 110 20.29 2.08 17.61
C GLN A 110 20.44 1.22 18.84
N PHE A 111 20.42 -0.08 18.64
CA PHE A 111 20.75 -1.07 19.65
C PHE A 111 22.24 -1.37 19.53
N GLU A 112 22.96 -1.24 20.64
CA GLU A 112 24.38 -1.55 20.75
C GLU A 112 24.55 -2.79 21.62
N TYR A 113 25.35 -3.73 21.14
CA TYR A 113 25.46 -5.06 21.71
C TYR A 113 26.83 -5.32 22.33
N ALA A 114 26.92 -6.28 23.25
CA ALA A 114 28.15 -6.62 23.95
C ALA A 114 29.27 -7.17 23.05
N ASN A 115 28.93 -7.73 21.89
CA ASN A 115 29.90 -8.15 20.87
C ASN A 115 30.43 -6.97 20.02
N GLY A 116 30.01 -5.73 20.31
CA GLY A 116 30.39 -4.52 19.59
C GLY A 116 29.56 -4.24 18.33
N SER A 117 28.62 -5.12 17.97
CA SER A 117 27.74 -4.89 16.83
C SER A 117 26.67 -3.86 17.17
N LYS A 118 26.09 -3.27 16.12
CA LYS A 118 25.05 -2.24 16.23
C LYS A 118 24.01 -2.47 15.15
N HIS A 119 22.74 -2.41 15.51
CA HIS A 119 21.64 -2.44 14.57
C HIS A 119 20.70 -1.28 14.80
N VAL A 120 20.20 -0.74 13.71
CA VAL A 120 19.23 0.34 13.73
C VAL A 120 17.89 -0.24 13.32
N TYR A 121 16.97 -0.24 14.26
CA TYR A 121 15.62 -0.71 14.02
C TYR A 121 14.65 0.46 14.02
N ASN A 122 13.57 0.28 13.29
CA ASN A 122 12.43 1.13 13.53
C ASN A 122 11.70 0.68 14.82
N LYS A 123 10.99 1.59 15.48
CA LYS A 123 10.19 1.31 16.69
C LYS A 123 9.23 0.09 16.61
N SER A 124 8.86 -0.38 15.43
CA SER A 124 7.87 -1.46 15.18
C SER A 124 8.54 -2.77 14.73
N HIS A 125 9.87 -2.80 14.76
CA HIS A 125 10.67 -3.97 14.46
C HIS A 125 10.51 -5.03 15.56
N ILE A 126 10.47 -6.30 15.17
CA ILE A 126 10.41 -7.45 16.08
C ILE A 126 11.84 -7.88 16.44
N LEU A 127 12.21 -7.73 17.72
CA LEU A 127 13.45 -8.24 18.30
C LEU A 127 13.31 -9.73 18.61
N CYS A 128 14.33 -10.50 18.26
CA CYS A 128 14.50 -11.89 18.69
C CYS A 128 15.41 -11.90 19.93
N LEU A 129 14.87 -12.29 21.08
CA LEU A 129 15.59 -12.32 22.35
C LEU A 129 15.69 -13.75 22.90
N VAL A 130 16.64 -13.98 23.80
CA VAL A 130 16.87 -15.22 24.55
C VAL A 130 17.01 -14.92 26.04
N SER A 131 16.41 -15.75 26.88
CA SER A 131 16.51 -15.61 28.33
C SER A 131 17.90 -16.02 28.82
N LEU A 132 18.51 -15.18 29.63
CA LEU A 132 19.80 -15.41 30.27
C LEU A 132 19.69 -16.14 31.61
N GLU A 133 18.51 -16.12 32.22
CA GLU A 133 18.26 -16.60 33.58
C GLU A 133 16.99 -17.45 33.63
N THR A 134 16.96 -18.40 34.58
CA THR A 134 15.74 -19.14 34.89
C THR A 134 14.94 -18.36 35.94
N LYS A 135 14.04 -17.49 35.49
CA LYS A 135 13.29 -16.56 36.35
C LYS A 135 11.96 -16.17 35.70
N ASN A 136 10.92 -15.87 36.50
CA ASN A 136 9.61 -15.41 36.02
C ASN A 136 8.94 -16.36 35.01
N GLY A 137 9.12 -17.67 35.18
CA GLY A 137 8.57 -18.69 34.28
C GLY A 137 9.42 -19.00 33.03
N TRP A 138 10.52 -18.29 32.80
CA TRP A 138 11.45 -18.53 31.69
C TRP A 138 12.62 -19.39 32.14
N LYS A 139 13.18 -20.21 31.24
CA LYS A 139 14.43 -20.96 31.42
C LYS A 139 15.55 -20.33 30.62
N VAL A 140 16.80 -20.49 31.08
CA VAL A 140 17.98 -20.08 30.30
C VAL A 140 17.95 -20.73 28.92
N GLY A 141 18.08 -19.91 27.88
CA GLY A 141 18.07 -20.37 26.49
C GLY A 141 16.70 -20.33 25.81
N ASP A 142 15.61 -20.08 26.54
CA ASP A 142 14.29 -19.87 25.93
C ASP A 142 14.29 -18.59 25.09
N THR A 143 13.78 -18.67 23.87
CA THR A 143 13.69 -17.54 22.94
C THR A 143 12.31 -16.89 22.96
N MET A 144 12.26 -15.58 22.69
CA MET A 144 11.02 -14.82 22.55
C MET A 144 11.13 -13.74 21.48
N GLU A 145 9.99 -13.25 21.04
CA GLU A 145 9.87 -12.14 20.10
C GLU A 145 9.19 -10.96 20.76
N VAL A 146 9.79 -9.77 20.69
CA VAL A 146 9.24 -8.55 21.30
C VAL A 146 9.48 -7.34 20.39
N LEU A 147 8.51 -6.42 20.32
CA LEU A 147 8.71 -5.18 19.57
C LEU A 147 9.73 -4.27 20.23
N VAL A 148 10.47 -3.50 19.43
CA VAL A 148 11.33 -2.42 19.93
C VAL A 148 10.54 -1.46 20.83
N SER A 149 9.33 -1.05 20.44
CA SER A 149 8.44 -0.22 21.26
C SER A 149 8.17 -0.79 22.65
N LYS A 150 7.86 -2.09 22.73
CA LYS A 150 7.54 -2.79 23.97
C LYS A 150 8.78 -3.07 24.82
N TYR A 151 9.90 -3.43 24.19
CA TYR A 151 11.18 -3.57 24.86
C TYR A 151 11.59 -2.26 25.54
N LEU A 152 11.40 -1.11 24.88
CA LEU A 152 11.73 0.20 25.46
C LEU A 152 10.93 0.51 26.73
N GLU A 153 9.66 0.05 26.80
CA GLU A 153 8.75 0.21 27.95
C GLU A 153 9.08 -0.74 29.12
N TRP A 154 9.90 -1.78 28.90
CA TRP A 154 10.20 -2.75 29.94
C TRP A 154 11.02 -2.17 31.10
N PRO A 155 10.79 -2.62 32.34
CA PRO A 155 11.69 -2.35 33.46
C PRO A 155 13.13 -2.81 33.14
N GLU A 156 14.12 -2.08 33.63
CA GLU A 156 15.54 -2.40 33.43
C GLU A 156 15.95 -3.78 33.99
N GLU A 157 15.20 -4.31 34.95
CA GLU A 157 15.38 -5.68 35.44
C GLU A 157 14.95 -6.71 34.39
N THR A 158 13.78 -6.51 33.76
CA THR A 158 13.28 -7.36 32.67
C THR A 158 14.20 -7.29 31.46
N LYS A 159 14.66 -6.09 31.07
CA LYS A 159 15.64 -5.95 29.97
C LYS A 159 16.93 -6.70 30.23
N ARG A 160 17.41 -6.74 31.48
CA ARG A 160 18.63 -7.47 31.87
C ARG A 160 18.48 -8.99 31.82
N GLN A 161 17.27 -9.50 31.98
CA GLN A 161 16.99 -10.93 31.88
C GLN A 161 17.14 -11.46 30.44
N PHE A 162 16.96 -10.61 29.43
CA PHE A 162 16.95 -11.01 28.03
C PHE A 162 18.12 -10.42 27.25
N ALA A 163 18.61 -11.18 26.27
CA ALA A 163 19.66 -10.77 25.34
C ALA A 163 19.21 -11.00 23.91
N ALA A 164 19.76 -10.26 22.94
CA ALA A 164 19.72 -10.72 21.55
C ALA A 164 20.59 -11.99 21.42
N TYR A 165 20.61 -12.63 20.26
CA TYR A 165 21.49 -13.77 20.06
C TYR A 165 22.04 -13.84 18.64
N GLU A 166 23.27 -14.34 18.56
CA GLU A 166 23.98 -14.55 17.31
C GLU A 166 24.23 -16.04 17.06
N LEU A 167 24.32 -16.44 15.79
CA LEU A 167 24.78 -17.76 15.41
C LEU A 167 26.31 -17.78 15.34
N LYS A 168 26.95 -18.53 16.25
CA LYS A 168 28.40 -18.73 16.26
C LYS A 168 28.74 -20.21 16.39
N HIS A 169 29.58 -20.73 15.50
CA HIS A 169 29.91 -22.16 15.45
C HIS A 169 28.67 -23.08 15.47
N ARG A 170 27.60 -22.68 14.76
CA ARG A 170 26.30 -23.37 14.70
C ARG A 170 25.56 -23.50 16.05
N LYS A 171 25.87 -22.64 17.01
CA LYS A 171 25.13 -22.52 18.27
C LYS A 171 24.69 -21.09 18.47
N PHE A 172 23.47 -20.90 18.99
CA PHE A 172 23.03 -19.58 19.40
C PHE A 172 23.78 -19.16 20.65
N GLN A 173 24.39 -17.99 20.59
CA GLN A 173 25.09 -17.38 21.71
C GLN A 173 24.37 -16.08 22.08
N PRO A 174 23.96 -15.93 23.35
CA PRO A 174 23.37 -14.69 23.81
C PRO A 174 24.35 -13.52 23.69
N VAL A 175 23.84 -12.38 23.22
CA VAL A 175 24.56 -11.12 23.10
C VAL A 175 23.76 -10.04 23.81
N LYS A 176 24.27 -9.60 24.97
CA LYS A 176 23.59 -8.59 25.79
C LYS A 176 23.41 -7.29 25.00
N ILE A 177 22.24 -6.67 25.16
CA ILE A 177 21.98 -5.30 24.71
C ILE A 177 22.58 -4.37 25.76
N ASN A 178 23.60 -3.61 25.39
CA ASN A 178 24.30 -2.69 26.29
C ASN A 178 23.63 -1.33 26.35
N ASN A 179 23.17 -0.84 25.20
CA ASN A 179 22.59 0.49 25.10
C ASN A 179 21.55 0.54 23.97
N VAL A 180 20.53 1.38 24.16
CA VAL A 180 19.55 1.70 23.14
C VAL A 180 19.46 3.21 23.01
N THR A 181 19.95 3.73 21.89
CA THR A 181 19.99 5.18 21.62
C THR A 181 18.90 5.53 20.61
N ALA A 182 18.02 6.45 20.95
CA ALA A 182 17.11 7.04 19.96
C ALA A 182 17.93 7.85 18.94
N LEU A 183 17.83 7.50 17.66
CA LEU A 183 18.50 8.20 16.56
C LEU A 183 17.61 9.28 15.92
N GLY A 184 16.36 9.37 16.36
CA GLY A 184 15.34 10.21 15.74
C GLY A 184 14.71 9.54 14.52
N GLU A 185 13.95 10.33 13.78
CA GLU A 185 13.18 9.89 12.62
C GLU A 185 14.09 9.58 11.42
N GLY A 186 13.93 8.41 10.79
CA GLY A 186 14.84 7.95 9.74
C GLY A 186 14.25 6.91 8.78
N ASP A 187 14.84 6.79 7.58
CA ASP A 187 14.38 5.84 6.55
C ASP A 187 14.60 4.41 7.04
N TYR A 188 13.57 3.59 6.90
CA TYR A 188 13.58 2.16 7.13
C TYR A 188 13.26 1.38 5.83
N TYR A 189 13.75 0.15 5.74
CA TYR A 189 13.75 -0.77 4.62
C TYR A 189 13.51 -2.17 5.20
N GLY A 190 12.82 -3.04 4.48
CA GLY A 190 12.73 -4.44 4.86
C GLY A 190 12.26 -5.26 3.70
N PHE A 191 11.99 -6.51 3.99
CA PHE A 191 11.70 -7.49 2.98
C PHE A 191 10.98 -8.68 3.59
N VAL A 192 10.18 -9.35 2.77
CA VAL A 192 9.50 -10.58 3.13
C VAL A 192 10.29 -11.75 2.53
N LEU A 193 10.42 -12.82 3.31
CA LEU A 193 11.18 -14.01 2.93
C LEU A 193 10.27 -15.18 2.60
N ASP A 194 10.77 -16.16 1.87
CA ASP A 194 10.30 -17.55 1.95
C ASP A 194 10.85 -18.22 3.26
N GLY A 195 10.49 -19.45 3.61
CA GLY A 195 10.95 -20.13 4.85
C GLY A 195 10.52 -19.53 6.21
N ASP A 196 11.17 -19.85 7.33
CA ASP A 196 10.89 -19.14 8.60
C ASP A 196 11.10 -17.63 8.41
N SER A 197 10.25 -16.81 9.03
CA SER A 197 10.32 -15.34 8.89
C SER A 197 11.56 -14.74 9.57
N THR A 198 12.54 -15.58 9.94
CA THR A 198 13.79 -15.23 10.59
C THR A 198 15.00 -15.35 9.66
N PHE A 199 16.01 -14.52 9.90
CA PHE A 199 17.21 -14.50 9.07
C PHE A 199 18.43 -13.93 9.80
N LEU A 200 19.61 -14.08 9.20
CA LEU A 200 20.87 -13.55 9.70
C LEU A 200 21.25 -12.22 9.07
N THR A 201 21.68 -11.27 9.90
CA THR A 201 22.48 -10.13 9.45
C THR A 201 23.94 -10.53 9.23
N ALA A 202 24.73 -9.65 8.62
CA ALA A 202 26.12 -9.92 8.26
C ALA A 202 27.01 -10.27 9.48
N ASP A 203 26.63 -9.82 10.67
CA ASP A 203 27.24 -10.12 11.96
C ASP A 203 26.67 -11.37 12.65
N ASN A 204 25.83 -12.14 11.96
CA ASN A 204 25.20 -13.39 12.41
C ASN A 204 24.15 -13.23 13.51
N MET A 205 23.66 -12.02 13.75
CA MET A 205 22.52 -11.79 14.63
C MET A 205 21.20 -12.19 13.97
N VAL A 206 20.23 -12.61 14.78
CA VAL A 206 18.94 -13.18 14.34
C VAL A 206 17.81 -12.13 14.41
N HIS A 207 16.94 -12.05 13.39
CA HIS A 207 15.82 -11.08 13.29
C HIS A 207 14.56 -11.67 12.62
N HIS A 208 13.37 -11.00 12.67
CA HIS A 208 12.04 -11.48 12.19
C HIS A 208 11.23 -10.50 11.27
N ASN A 209 10.17 -10.95 10.55
CA ASN A 209 9.24 -10.18 9.64
C ASN A 209 7.68 -10.38 9.90
N THR A 210 6.72 -9.63 9.28
CA THR A 210 5.26 -9.54 9.70
C THR A 210 4.33 -10.79 9.56
N GLY A 211 3.24 -10.92 10.36
CA GLY A 211 2.59 -12.22 10.71
C GLY A 211 1.11 -12.59 10.34
N LYS A 212 0.43 -11.98 9.35
CA LYS A 212 -0.94 -12.43 8.92
C LYS A 212 -0.96 -13.80 8.24
N THR A 213 -0.05 -14.01 7.30
CA THR A 213 0.16 -15.30 6.63
C THR A 213 0.53 -16.40 7.64
N ALA A 214 1.24 -16.05 8.72
CA ALA A 214 1.57 -16.99 9.79
C ALA A 214 0.32 -17.54 10.49
N SER A 215 -0.72 -16.71 10.70
CA SER A 215 -2.00 -17.18 11.26
C SER A 215 -2.72 -18.16 10.34
N ALA A 216 -2.65 -17.97 9.01
CA ALA A 216 -3.25 -18.90 8.05
C ALA A 216 -2.64 -20.31 8.14
N GLY A 217 -1.33 -20.41 8.35
CA GLY A 217 -0.65 -21.69 8.55
C GLY A 217 -1.03 -22.39 9.86
N ILE A 218 -1.17 -21.63 10.95
CA ILE A 218 -1.60 -22.16 12.25
C ILE A 218 -3.03 -22.70 12.16
N VAL A 219 -3.96 -21.91 11.61
CA VAL A 219 -5.36 -22.32 11.46
C VAL A 219 -5.50 -23.52 10.53
N ALA A 220 -4.73 -23.58 9.43
CA ALA A 220 -4.74 -24.74 8.55
C ALA A 220 -4.32 -26.03 9.25
N LEU A 221 -3.26 -25.96 10.05
CA LEU A 221 -2.78 -27.13 10.79
C LEU A 221 -3.73 -27.50 11.94
N TRP A 222 -4.28 -26.52 12.66
CA TRP A 222 -5.31 -26.73 13.68
C TRP A 222 -6.54 -27.44 13.13
N HIS A 223 -7.11 -26.92 12.02
CA HIS A 223 -8.30 -27.50 11.40
C HIS A 223 -8.03 -28.92 10.91
N LEU A 224 -6.85 -29.15 10.30
CA LEU A 224 -6.43 -30.48 9.87
C LEU A 224 -6.30 -31.47 11.02
N LEU A 225 -5.81 -31.05 12.19
CA LEU A 225 -5.48 -31.97 13.29
C LEU A 225 -6.65 -32.29 14.21
N PHE A 226 -7.60 -31.38 14.40
CA PHE A 226 -8.62 -31.51 15.46
C PHE A 226 -10.06 -31.66 14.94
N PHE A 227 -10.21 -31.87 13.64
CA PHE A 227 -11.50 -32.13 13.00
C PHE A 227 -11.41 -33.37 12.12
N GLU A 228 -12.18 -34.43 12.47
CA GLU A 228 -12.26 -35.64 11.66
C GLU A 228 -12.68 -35.29 10.23
N GLU A 229 -11.96 -35.82 9.24
CA GLU A 229 -12.27 -35.57 7.83
C GLU A 229 -12.32 -34.08 7.49
N SER A 230 -11.48 -33.27 8.16
CA SER A 230 -11.35 -31.84 7.86
C SER A 230 -11.01 -31.63 6.39
N LEU A 231 -11.81 -30.82 5.72
CA LEU A 231 -11.55 -30.31 4.38
C LEU A 231 -11.33 -28.81 4.46
N MET A 232 -10.11 -28.32 4.23
CA MET A 232 -9.83 -26.88 4.20
C MET A 232 -9.34 -26.40 2.83
N MET A 233 -9.99 -25.37 2.31
CA MET A 233 -9.66 -24.77 1.02
C MET A 233 -9.12 -23.35 1.18
N PHE A 234 -7.98 -23.07 0.55
CA PHE A 234 -7.48 -21.71 0.32
C PHE A 234 -7.82 -21.21 -1.09
N THR A 235 -8.24 -19.96 -1.21
CA THR A 235 -8.47 -19.30 -2.50
C THR A 235 -8.06 -17.83 -2.49
N ALA A 236 -7.67 -17.30 -3.65
CA ALA A 236 -7.26 -15.91 -3.86
C ALA A 236 -7.25 -15.59 -5.39
N PRO A 237 -7.18 -14.31 -5.78
CA PRO A 237 -6.98 -13.93 -7.18
C PRO A 237 -5.68 -14.50 -7.75
N GLN A 238 -4.59 -14.48 -6.96
CA GLN A 238 -3.27 -15.01 -7.33
C GLN A 238 -2.92 -16.28 -6.53
N ILE A 239 -3.60 -17.38 -6.84
CA ILE A 239 -3.50 -18.63 -6.07
C ILE A 239 -2.09 -19.20 -5.93
N GLY A 240 -1.25 -19.05 -6.96
CA GLY A 240 0.12 -19.56 -6.95
C GLY A 240 0.99 -18.89 -5.89
N GLN A 241 0.77 -17.60 -5.65
CA GLN A 241 1.48 -16.84 -4.61
C GLN A 241 0.95 -17.22 -3.22
N LEU A 242 -0.37 -17.22 -3.02
CA LEU A 242 -0.98 -17.60 -1.75
C LEU A 242 -0.53 -18.99 -1.31
N LYS A 243 -0.60 -19.95 -2.22
CA LYS A 243 -0.25 -21.35 -1.95
C LYS A 243 1.20 -21.47 -1.48
N LYS A 244 2.15 -20.82 -2.14
CA LYS A 244 3.56 -20.83 -1.70
C LYS A 244 3.72 -20.29 -0.28
N GLN A 245 3.03 -19.20 0.02
CA GLN A 245 3.10 -18.53 1.33
C GLN A 245 2.47 -19.37 2.45
N VAL A 246 1.25 -19.89 2.24
CA VAL A 246 0.54 -20.69 3.24
C VAL A 246 1.19 -22.05 3.46
N TRP A 247 1.64 -22.75 2.40
CA TRP A 247 2.28 -24.06 2.53
C TRP A 247 3.56 -23.97 3.37
N LYS A 248 4.36 -22.93 3.10
CA LYS A 248 5.53 -22.60 3.91
C LYS A 248 5.17 -22.44 5.39
N GLU A 249 4.14 -21.67 5.72
CA GLU A 249 3.70 -21.49 7.12
C GLU A 249 3.18 -22.80 7.73
N ILE A 250 2.46 -23.63 6.97
CA ILE A 250 2.06 -24.97 7.41
C ILE A 250 3.31 -25.82 7.70
N SER A 251 4.33 -25.78 6.84
CA SER A 251 5.59 -26.53 7.03
C SER A 251 6.34 -26.07 8.29
N ILE A 252 6.36 -24.77 8.57
CA ILE A 252 6.99 -24.21 9.78
C ILE A 252 6.25 -24.72 11.02
N ASN A 253 4.92 -24.61 11.02
CA ASN A 253 4.11 -25.05 12.15
C ASN A 253 4.14 -26.58 12.32
N LEU A 254 4.23 -27.35 11.24
CA LEU A 254 4.42 -28.80 11.31
C LEU A 254 5.79 -29.16 11.92
N SER A 255 6.84 -28.40 11.58
CA SER A 255 8.17 -28.57 12.19
C SER A 255 8.16 -28.22 13.67
N ARG A 256 7.46 -27.14 14.06
CA ARG A 256 7.24 -26.75 15.46
C ARG A 256 6.49 -27.83 16.22
N LEU A 257 5.38 -28.32 15.66
CA LEU A 257 4.60 -29.42 16.22
C LEU A 257 5.48 -30.64 16.48
N LYS A 258 6.27 -31.05 15.48
CA LYS A 258 7.18 -32.20 15.57
C LYS A 258 8.20 -32.08 16.69
N ALA A 259 8.70 -30.87 16.94
CA ALA A 259 9.66 -30.58 18.02
C ALA A 259 8.97 -30.38 19.38
N GLY A 260 7.67 -30.12 19.39
CA GLY A 260 6.88 -29.80 20.58
C GLY A 260 6.33 -31.03 21.31
N PRO A 261 5.52 -30.80 22.35
CA PRO A 261 4.97 -31.87 23.21
C PRO A 261 4.02 -32.81 22.46
N LEU A 262 3.46 -32.39 21.33
CA LEU A 262 2.54 -33.17 20.50
C LEU A 262 3.21 -33.70 19.22
N GLY A 263 4.54 -33.88 19.22
CA GLY A 263 5.31 -34.24 18.02
C GLY A 263 4.86 -35.51 17.31
N TRP A 264 4.22 -36.44 18.02
CA TRP A 264 3.65 -37.65 17.45
C TRP A 264 2.54 -37.37 16.43
N LEU A 265 1.78 -36.28 16.56
CA LEU A 265 0.76 -35.88 15.57
C LEU A 265 1.39 -35.53 14.22
N ALA A 266 2.62 -35.00 14.22
CA ALA A 266 3.30 -34.66 12.98
C ALA A 266 3.56 -35.90 12.10
N ASP A 267 3.69 -37.09 12.70
CA ASP A 267 3.86 -38.35 11.95
C ASP A 267 2.60 -38.78 11.21
N TYR A 268 1.43 -38.24 11.56
CA TYR A 268 0.17 -38.46 10.87
C TYR A 268 -0.05 -37.50 9.70
N VAL A 269 0.70 -36.41 9.62
CA VAL A 269 0.55 -35.40 8.57
C VAL A 269 1.40 -35.79 7.35
N GLY A 270 0.74 -35.93 6.20
CA GLY A 270 1.36 -35.96 4.89
C GLY A 270 1.45 -34.55 4.33
N TYR A 271 2.63 -34.14 3.86
CA TYR A 271 2.86 -32.82 3.29
C TYR A 271 3.34 -32.95 1.84
N GLN A 272 2.60 -32.38 0.90
CA GLN A 272 2.89 -32.38 -0.54
C GLN A 272 2.67 -30.98 -1.12
N SER A 273 3.23 -30.72 -2.31
CA SER A 273 3.14 -29.42 -2.97
C SER A 273 1.70 -28.98 -3.21
N GLU A 274 0.79 -29.90 -3.54
CA GLU A 274 -0.62 -29.61 -3.84
C GLU A 274 -1.55 -29.76 -2.64
N LEU A 275 -1.12 -30.51 -1.62
CA LEU A 275 -2.02 -31.06 -0.60
C LEU A 275 -1.28 -31.30 0.72
N VAL A 276 -1.90 -30.94 1.84
CA VAL A 276 -1.48 -31.38 3.19
C VAL A 276 -2.61 -32.21 3.77
N TYR A 277 -2.36 -33.41 4.26
CA TYR A 277 -3.41 -34.39 4.56
C TYR A 277 -3.10 -35.28 5.75
N ILE A 278 -4.10 -36.00 6.28
CA ILE A 278 -3.87 -37.06 7.26
C ILE A 278 -3.59 -38.39 6.53
N LYS A 279 -2.47 -39.04 6.87
CA LYS A 279 -2.06 -40.33 6.30
C LYS A 279 -3.14 -41.39 6.52
N GLY A 280 -3.45 -42.14 5.47
CA GLY A 280 -4.58 -43.09 5.45
C GLY A 280 -5.91 -42.46 5.02
N TYR A 281 -6.02 -41.13 4.96
CA TYR A 281 -7.26 -40.41 4.66
C TYR A 281 -7.09 -39.31 3.59
N LYS A 282 -6.10 -39.45 2.71
CA LYS A 282 -5.71 -38.44 1.71
C LYS A 282 -6.87 -37.93 0.84
N GLU A 283 -7.87 -38.77 0.56
CA GLU A 283 -9.00 -38.44 -0.31
C GLU A 283 -10.12 -37.65 0.37
N LYS A 284 -10.10 -37.52 1.71
CA LYS A 284 -11.19 -36.90 2.49
C LYS A 284 -10.75 -35.99 3.64
N TRP A 285 -9.49 -36.04 4.05
CA TRP A 285 -8.98 -35.26 5.19
C TRP A 285 -7.72 -34.49 4.81
N TYR A 286 -7.91 -33.25 4.33
CA TYR A 286 -6.84 -32.46 3.73
C TYR A 286 -7.07 -30.95 3.64
N VAL A 287 -5.97 -30.24 3.47
CA VAL A 287 -5.84 -28.82 3.12
C VAL A 287 -5.34 -28.70 1.69
N PHE A 288 -6.01 -27.89 0.88
CA PHE A 288 -5.66 -27.65 -0.52
C PHE A 288 -5.91 -26.19 -0.93
N ALA A 289 -5.37 -25.79 -2.08
CA ALA A 289 -5.55 -24.45 -2.63
C ALA A 289 -6.18 -24.57 -4.02
N LYS A 290 -7.23 -23.80 -4.28
CA LYS A 290 -7.97 -23.82 -5.55
C LYS A 290 -8.49 -22.43 -5.87
N THR A 291 -8.48 -22.07 -7.15
CA THR A 291 -9.09 -20.83 -7.65
C THR A 291 -9.96 -21.13 -8.85
N ALA A 292 -10.86 -20.22 -9.17
CA ALA A 292 -11.72 -20.28 -10.34
C ALA A 292 -11.50 -19.03 -11.20
N ALA A 293 -11.57 -19.19 -12.52
CA ALA A 293 -11.63 -18.04 -13.39
C ALA A 293 -13.05 -17.43 -13.35
N LYS A 294 -13.17 -16.11 -13.52
CA LYS A 294 -14.46 -15.39 -13.52
C LYS A 294 -15.51 -16.00 -14.45
N HIS A 295 -15.10 -16.54 -15.60
CA HIS A 295 -16.00 -17.14 -16.59
C HIS A 295 -16.34 -18.61 -16.30
N GLN A 296 -15.75 -19.23 -15.27
CA GLN A 296 -15.99 -20.61 -14.86
C GLN A 296 -15.99 -20.76 -13.32
N PRO A 297 -16.87 -20.04 -12.60
CA PRO A 297 -16.90 -20.04 -11.13
C PRO A 297 -17.26 -21.41 -10.54
N THR A 298 -18.03 -22.24 -11.25
CA THR A 298 -18.45 -23.58 -10.82
C THR A 298 -17.30 -24.56 -10.61
N THR A 299 -16.09 -24.26 -11.10
CA THR A 299 -14.90 -25.10 -10.89
C THR A 299 -14.52 -25.25 -9.43
N ILE A 300 -14.90 -24.30 -8.55
CA ILE A 300 -14.65 -24.37 -7.10
C ILE A 300 -15.77 -25.08 -6.31
N ALA A 301 -16.85 -25.48 -6.99
CA ALA A 301 -17.96 -26.20 -6.37
C ALA A 301 -17.57 -27.64 -5.96
N GLY A 302 -18.42 -28.28 -5.14
CA GLY A 302 -18.31 -29.70 -4.78
C GLY A 302 -17.41 -30.01 -3.57
N ASN A 303 -16.78 -29.00 -2.98
CA ASN A 303 -16.00 -29.15 -1.75
C ASN A 303 -16.95 -29.05 -0.55
N HIS A 304 -17.52 -30.18 -0.15
CA HIS A 304 -18.48 -30.29 0.94
C HIS A 304 -18.00 -31.38 1.91
N GLY A 305 -18.29 -31.19 3.19
CA GLY A 305 -17.93 -32.12 4.24
C GLY A 305 -18.42 -31.59 5.58
N ASP A 306 -18.57 -32.49 6.55
CA ASP A 306 -19.06 -32.13 7.88
C ASP A 306 -18.17 -31.03 8.51
N ASN A 307 -16.86 -31.16 8.33
CA ASN A 307 -15.84 -30.22 8.78
C ASN A 307 -15.17 -29.50 7.60
N TYR A 308 -15.91 -28.60 6.94
CA TYR A 308 -15.39 -27.81 5.81
C TYR A 308 -15.02 -26.38 6.22
N ALA A 309 -13.80 -25.93 5.88
CA ALA A 309 -13.35 -24.56 6.08
C ALA A 309 -12.84 -23.93 4.78
N VAL A 310 -13.22 -22.68 4.52
CA VAL A 310 -12.71 -21.91 3.38
C VAL A 310 -12.02 -20.64 3.85
N TRP A 311 -10.80 -20.41 3.36
CA TRP A 311 -10.05 -19.16 3.56
C TRP A 311 -9.83 -18.46 2.22
N VAL A 312 -10.41 -17.27 2.10
CA VAL A 312 -10.27 -16.37 0.95
C VAL A 312 -9.29 -15.25 1.30
N ASP A 313 -8.08 -15.27 0.73
CA ASP A 313 -7.14 -14.17 0.86
C ASP A 313 -7.28 -13.18 -0.31
N GLU A 314 -6.90 -11.92 -0.09
CA GLU A 314 -7.15 -10.80 -1.00
C GLU A 314 -8.61 -10.72 -1.48
N ALA A 315 -9.56 -11.00 -0.57
CA ALA A 315 -10.95 -11.28 -0.91
C ALA A 315 -11.70 -10.17 -1.69
N SER A 316 -11.36 -8.88 -1.51
CA SER A 316 -11.92 -7.78 -2.33
C SER A 316 -11.64 -7.96 -3.83
N GLY A 317 -10.53 -8.62 -4.20
CA GLY A 317 -10.15 -8.88 -5.59
C GLY A 317 -10.79 -10.14 -6.18
N VAL A 318 -11.50 -10.95 -5.39
CA VAL A 318 -12.18 -12.16 -5.87
C VAL A 318 -13.56 -11.78 -6.41
N ASP A 319 -13.96 -12.39 -7.52
CA ASP A 319 -15.28 -12.16 -8.12
C ASP A 319 -16.39 -12.75 -7.23
N ASP A 320 -17.48 -12.01 -7.05
CA ASP A 320 -18.58 -12.40 -6.15
C ASP A 320 -19.21 -13.74 -6.57
N ALA A 321 -19.26 -14.05 -7.88
CA ALA A 321 -19.77 -15.33 -8.35
C ALA A 321 -18.91 -16.53 -7.90
N ILE A 322 -17.60 -16.33 -7.69
CA ILE A 322 -16.70 -17.36 -7.15
C ILE A 322 -16.96 -17.54 -5.65
N LEU A 323 -17.15 -16.43 -4.93
CA LEU A 323 -17.42 -16.43 -3.50
C LEU A 323 -18.78 -17.08 -3.19
N ASP A 324 -19.80 -16.78 -3.98
CA ASP A 324 -21.13 -17.38 -3.86
C ASP A 324 -21.07 -18.90 -4.01
N VAL A 325 -20.29 -19.40 -4.99
CA VAL A 325 -20.10 -20.85 -5.18
C VAL A 325 -19.32 -21.47 -4.02
N ALA A 326 -18.24 -20.81 -3.56
CA ALA A 326 -17.43 -21.32 -2.45
C ALA A 326 -18.21 -21.38 -1.13
N PHE A 327 -18.99 -20.33 -0.84
CA PHE A 327 -19.78 -20.24 0.39
C PHE A 327 -21.08 -21.04 0.33
N GLY A 328 -21.63 -21.28 -0.87
CA GLY A 328 -22.77 -22.19 -1.06
C GLY A 328 -22.47 -23.64 -0.65
N ALA A 329 -21.19 -24.01 -0.51
CA ALA A 329 -20.78 -25.33 -0.02
C ALA A 329 -20.75 -25.44 1.52
N LEU A 330 -21.00 -24.35 2.25
CA LEU A 330 -21.01 -24.31 3.72
C LEU A 330 -22.38 -24.74 4.28
N THR A 331 -22.72 -26.02 4.15
CA THR A 331 -24.05 -26.57 4.46
C THR A 331 -24.18 -27.22 5.84
N HIS A 332 -23.07 -27.53 6.51
CA HIS A 332 -23.08 -28.13 7.85
C HIS A 332 -22.83 -27.10 8.96
N GLU A 333 -23.29 -27.41 10.17
CA GLU A 333 -23.17 -26.55 11.35
C GLU A 333 -21.72 -26.18 11.67
N ASP A 334 -20.77 -27.12 11.51
CA ASP A 334 -19.35 -26.91 11.77
C ASP A 334 -18.59 -26.24 10.62
N ASN A 335 -19.24 -25.93 9.50
CA ASN A 335 -18.53 -25.33 8.37
C ASN A 335 -18.09 -23.89 8.69
N ARG A 336 -16.90 -23.48 8.25
CA ARG A 336 -16.26 -22.20 8.60
C ARG A 336 -15.86 -21.40 7.36
N ALA A 337 -15.92 -20.06 7.44
CA ALA A 337 -15.43 -19.19 6.39
C ALA A 337 -14.55 -18.06 6.96
N ILE A 338 -13.42 -17.81 6.30
CA ILE A 338 -12.47 -16.76 6.64
C ILE A 338 -12.21 -15.93 5.38
N MET A 339 -12.31 -14.60 5.48
CA MET A 339 -11.93 -13.68 4.42
C MET A 339 -10.90 -12.66 4.93
N THR A 340 -9.78 -12.51 4.24
CA THR A 340 -8.77 -11.49 4.56
C THR A 340 -8.54 -10.61 3.33
N SER A 341 -8.55 -9.29 3.50
CA SER A 341 -8.27 -8.38 2.37
C SER A 341 -7.90 -6.96 2.79
N GLN A 342 -7.54 -6.14 1.80
CA GLN A 342 -7.67 -4.69 1.91
C GLN A 342 -9.08 -4.28 1.45
N PRO A 343 -9.74 -3.30 2.10
CA PRO A 343 -11.12 -2.92 1.83
C PRO A 343 -11.25 -1.98 0.61
N THR A 344 -10.87 -2.45 -0.57
CA THR A 344 -10.71 -1.61 -1.77
C THR A 344 -12.02 -1.29 -2.50
N ARG A 345 -13.08 -2.07 -2.27
CA ARG A 345 -14.37 -1.97 -2.95
C ARG A 345 -15.48 -1.71 -1.94
N ASN A 346 -16.36 -0.77 -2.26
CA ASN A 346 -17.55 -0.44 -1.46
C ASN A 346 -18.79 -1.27 -1.84
N ALA A 347 -18.57 -2.41 -2.49
CA ALA A 347 -19.61 -3.28 -3.00
C ALA A 347 -19.01 -4.68 -3.24
N GLY A 348 -19.88 -5.68 -3.25
CA GLY A 348 -19.50 -7.08 -3.36
C GLY A 348 -19.42 -7.77 -2.00
N MET A 349 -19.18 -9.08 -2.02
CA MET A 349 -19.33 -9.96 -0.86
C MET A 349 -18.47 -9.50 0.32
N PHE A 350 -17.18 -9.22 0.11
CA PHE A 350 -16.27 -8.78 1.20
C PHE A 350 -16.69 -7.44 1.84
N TYR A 351 -17.28 -6.53 1.05
CA TYR A 351 -17.86 -5.30 1.60
C TYR A 351 -19.07 -5.64 2.47
N GLU A 352 -19.97 -6.49 1.96
CA GLU A 352 -21.21 -6.86 2.65
C GLU A 352 -20.93 -7.63 3.97
N THR A 353 -19.86 -8.43 4.07
CA THR A 353 -19.44 -9.09 5.33
C THR A 353 -19.12 -8.09 6.44
N HIS A 354 -18.67 -6.88 6.08
CA HIS A 354 -18.39 -5.80 7.03
C HIS A 354 -19.57 -4.85 7.25
N HIS A 355 -20.65 -5.02 6.50
CA HIS A 355 -21.86 -4.19 6.53
C HIS A 355 -23.09 -5.07 6.79
N LYS A 356 -23.95 -5.31 5.79
CA LYS A 356 -25.26 -5.95 5.97
C LYS A 356 -25.18 -7.37 6.52
N LEU A 357 -24.14 -8.13 6.17
CA LEU A 357 -23.95 -9.51 6.61
C LEU A 357 -23.21 -9.62 7.94
N SER A 358 -22.73 -8.51 8.50
CA SER A 358 -22.01 -8.50 9.78
C SER A 358 -22.98 -8.72 10.96
N HIS A 359 -22.48 -9.28 12.07
CA HIS A 359 -23.24 -9.39 13.32
C HIS A 359 -23.78 -8.05 13.82
N ARG A 360 -23.04 -6.95 13.58
CA ARG A 360 -23.47 -5.59 13.94
C ARG A 360 -24.75 -5.15 13.23
N ALA A 361 -25.04 -5.73 12.06
CA ALA A 361 -26.23 -5.48 11.25
C ALA A 361 -27.28 -6.61 11.33
N GLY A 362 -27.12 -7.56 12.26
CA GLY A 362 -28.00 -8.73 12.40
C GLY A 362 -27.66 -9.90 11.48
N GLY A 363 -26.53 -9.84 10.76
CA GLY A 363 -25.98 -10.97 10.01
C GLY A 363 -25.15 -11.92 10.87
N VAL A 364 -24.35 -12.76 10.21
CA VAL A 364 -23.60 -13.86 10.83
C VAL A 364 -22.07 -13.68 10.78
N TRP A 365 -21.57 -12.62 10.14
CA TRP A 365 -20.13 -12.39 9.99
C TRP A 365 -19.54 -11.59 11.14
N ILE A 366 -18.48 -12.12 11.76
CA ILE A 366 -17.58 -11.37 12.63
C ILE A 366 -16.64 -10.56 11.75
N ALA A 367 -16.93 -9.26 11.65
CA ALA A 367 -16.18 -8.31 10.84
C ALA A 367 -15.11 -7.59 11.67
N LEU A 368 -13.87 -8.06 11.56
CA LEU A 368 -12.70 -7.48 12.19
C LEU A 368 -12.05 -6.39 11.30
N THR A 369 -11.66 -5.28 11.92
CA THR A 369 -10.90 -4.23 11.26
C THR A 369 -9.59 -4.05 11.99
N PHE A 370 -8.46 -4.36 11.33
CA PHE A 370 -7.14 -4.18 11.89
C PHE A 370 -6.58 -2.84 11.43
N ASN A 371 -6.92 -1.82 12.20
CA ASN A 371 -6.40 -0.48 12.02
C ASN A 371 -4.88 -0.47 12.27
N GLY A 372 -4.13 0.00 11.27
CA GLY A 372 -2.70 0.22 11.38
C GLY A 372 -2.35 1.25 12.45
N GLU A 373 -3.21 2.22 12.77
CA GLU A 373 -2.95 3.18 13.86
C GLU A 373 -2.97 2.53 15.24
N GLU A 374 -3.76 1.47 15.39
CA GLU A 374 -3.94 0.72 16.63
C GLU A 374 -3.03 -0.51 16.68
N SER A 375 -2.46 -0.90 15.53
CA SER A 375 -1.61 -2.07 15.44
C SER A 375 -0.30 -1.83 16.20
N PRO A 376 0.10 -2.75 17.10
CA PRO A 376 1.38 -2.65 17.80
C PRO A 376 2.55 -2.83 16.81
N LEU A 377 2.27 -3.37 15.62
CA LEU A 377 3.20 -3.63 14.54
C LEU A 377 3.41 -2.43 13.60
N VAL A 378 2.67 -1.34 13.79
CA VAL A 378 2.72 -0.14 12.93
C VAL A 378 3.09 1.05 13.80
N SER A 379 3.85 1.97 13.23
CA SER A 379 4.51 3.00 14.02
C SER A 379 3.88 4.37 13.90
N LYS A 380 3.97 5.14 14.99
CA LYS A 380 3.48 6.54 15.01
C LYS A 380 4.02 7.39 13.86
N GLN A 381 5.28 7.19 13.46
CA GLN A 381 5.86 7.94 12.36
C GLN A 381 5.50 7.39 10.98
N SER A 382 5.39 6.06 10.80
CA SER A 382 4.83 5.51 9.55
C SER A 382 3.42 6.08 9.33
N LEU A 383 2.62 6.19 10.39
CA LEU A 383 1.32 6.84 10.32
C LEU A 383 1.42 8.31 9.92
N GLU A 384 2.40 9.05 10.44
CA GLU A 384 2.64 10.46 10.07
C GLU A 384 3.10 10.62 8.62
N GLU A 385 3.97 9.77 8.09
CA GLU A 385 4.33 9.77 6.66
C GLU A 385 3.16 9.41 5.77
N GLN A 386 2.36 8.41 6.16
CA GLN A 386 1.14 8.15 5.43
C GLN A 386 0.22 9.38 5.49
N ARG A 387 0.20 10.14 6.61
CA ARG A 387 -0.57 11.40 6.72
C ARG A 387 0.01 12.51 5.85
N GLN A 388 1.33 12.64 5.72
CA GLN A 388 1.96 13.59 4.81
C GLN A 388 1.78 13.21 3.34
N LYS A 389 1.95 11.93 3.03
CA LYS A 389 1.84 11.37 1.69
C LYS A 389 0.42 11.47 1.15
N TYR A 390 -0.56 11.05 1.93
CA TYR A 390 -1.97 11.08 1.54
C TYR A 390 -2.64 12.41 1.89
N GLY A 391 -2.02 13.24 2.72
CA GLY A 391 -2.48 14.58 3.10
C GLY A 391 -3.59 14.60 4.16
N SER A 392 -4.42 13.55 4.24
CA SER A 392 -5.50 13.43 5.21
C SER A 392 -5.76 11.98 5.60
N ARG A 393 -6.31 11.77 6.81
CA ARG A 393 -6.88 10.47 7.25
C ARG A 393 -8.13 10.10 6.43
N ASP A 394 -8.77 11.10 5.82
CA ASP A 394 -9.93 10.92 4.93
C ASP A 394 -9.52 10.61 3.48
N ASP A 395 -8.21 10.59 3.14
CA ASP A 395 -7.80 10.15 1.81
C ASP A 395 -8.11 8.65 1.66
N PRO A 396 -8.79 8.23 0.58
CA PRO A 396 -9.18 6.84 0.39
C PRO A 396 -8.02 5.83 0.48
N GLN A 397 -6.81 6.19 0.04
CA GLN A 397 -5.66 5.28 0.16
C GLN A 397 -5.16 5.18 1.60
N TYR A 398 -5.29 6.24 2.41
CA TYR A 398 -5.02 6.20 3.84
C TYR A 398 -6.02 5.25 4.53
N GLN A 399 -7.32 5.43 4.25
CA GLN A 399 -8.39 4.58 4.79
C GLN A 399 -8.18 3.10 4.45
N ILE A 400 -7.90 2.78 3.18
CA ILE A 400 -7.70 1.41 2.73
C ILE A 400 -6.42 0.79 3.31
N ARG A 401 -5.28 1.47 3.17
CA ARG A 401 -3.95 0.86 3.40
C ARG A 401 -3.47 0.97 4.83
N VAL A 402 -3.99 1.95 5.58
CA VAL A 402 -3.59 2.23 6.96
C VAL A 402 -4.72 1.87 7.90
N LEU A 403 -5.91 2.46 7.73
CA LEU A 403 -7.00 2.25 8.69
C LEU A 403 -7.71 0.90 8.53
N GLY A 404 -7.54 0.22 7.38
CA GLY A 404 -8.32 -0.97 7.07
C GLY A 404 -9.82 -0.65 6.94
N GLN A 405 -10.17 0.58 6.55
CA GLN A 405 -11.54 1.05 6.37
C GLN A 405 -11.95 1.08 4.90
N PHE A 406 -13.22 0.77 4.65
CA PHE A 406 -13.84 1.00 3.35
C PHE A 406 -14.02 2.51 3.18
N PRO A 407 -13.41 3.13 2.15
CA PRO A 407 -13.45 4.57 2.02
C PRO A 407 -14.84 5.02 1.63
N ASP A 408 -15.43 6.00 2.33
CA ASP A 408 -16.72 6.55 1.91
C ASP A 408 -16.60 7.18 0.52
N ARG A 409 -17.26 6.58 -0.47
CA ARG A 409 -17.43 7.18 -1.80
C ARG A 409 -18.52 8.23 -1.67
N ALA A 410 -18.18 9.38 -1.10
CA ALA A 410 -19.12 10.49 -0.99
C ALA A 410 -19.56 10.99 -2.38
N ASP A 411 -18.72 10.85 -3.41
CA ASP A 411 -19.05 11.17 -4.80
C ASP A 411 -18.37 10.19 -5.78
N GLU A 412 -19.03 9.86 -6.90
CA GLU A 412 -18.43 9.12 -8.03
C GLU A 412 -17.23 9.86 -8.67
N PHE A 413 -17.00 11.11 -8.25
CA PHE A 413 -16.07 12.05 -8.83
C PHE A 413 -14.93 12.41 -7.88
N LEU A 414 -13.74 12.62 -8.45
CA LEU A 414 -12.48 12.75 -7.73
C LEU A 414 -12.34 14.06 -6.94
N ILE A 415 -12.91 15.16 -7.46
CA ILE A 415 -12.74 16.51 -6.93
C ILE A 415 -14.10 17.10 -6.60
N THR A 416 -14.24 17.66 -5.40
CA THR A 416 -15.49 18.25 -4.94
C THR A 416 -15.67 19.69 -5.44
N LYS A 417 -16.92 20.18 -5.41
CA LYS A 417 -17.22 21.58 -5.75
C LYS A 417 -16.45 22.58 -4.90
N ARG A 418 -16.33 22.33 -3.59
CA ARG A 418 -15.56 23.18 -2.66
C ARG A 418 -14.10 23.28 -3.09
N GLN A 419 -13.47 22.15 -3.41
CA GLN A 419 -12.09 22.11 -3.90
C GLN A 419 -11.94 22.89 -5.21
N ALA A 420 -12.91 22.77 -6.12
CA ALA A 420 -12.91 23.53 -7.38
C ALA A 420 -13.07 25.05 -7.17
N ASP A 421 -13.74 25.49 -6.11
CA ASP A 421 -13.80 26.90 -5.72
C ASP A 421 -12.47 27.37 -5.10
N ASP A 422 -11.86 26.54 -4.25
CA ASP A 422 -10.59 26.84 -3.55
C ASP A 422 -9.40 27.02 -4.53
N MET A 423 -9.47 26.49 -5.74
CA MET A 423 -8.50 26.74 -6.82
C MET A 423 -8.31 28.23 -7.14
N TYR A 424 -9.30 29.08 -6.86
CA TYR A 424 -9.27 30.51 -7.19
C TYR A 424 -8.89 31.42 -6.01
N VAL A 425 -8.57 30.84 -4.86
CA VAL A 425 -8.34 31.58 -3.61
C VAL A 425 -6.87 31.47 -3.19
N GLY A 426 -6.21 32.60 -2.99
CA GLY A 426 -4.83 32.65 -2.49
C GLY A 426 -3.76 32.42 -3.57
N ALA A 427 -2.55 32.06 -3.13
CA ALA A 427 -1.39 31.78 -3.98
C ALA A 427 -0.78 30.42 -3.61
N SER A 428 -0.19 29.75 -4.60
CA SER A 428 0.56 28.52 -4.39
C SER A 428 2.06 28.71 -4.56
N ILE A 429 2.50 29.75 -5.28
CA ILE A 429 3.90 30.12 -5.49
C ILE A 429 4.18 31.43 -4.72
N PHE A 430 5.28 31.45 -3.96
CA PHE A 430 5.66 32.54 -3.06
C PHE A 430 6.97 33.22 -3.51
N GLU A 431 7.37 34.31 -2.86
CA GLU A 431 8.49 35.16 -3.29
C GLU A 431 9.85 34.43 -3.32
N ASP A 432 10.05 33.43 -2.46
CA ASP A 432 11.25 32.60 -2.36
C ASP A 432 11.28 31.45 -3.38
N HIS A 433 10.21 31.25 -4.16
CA HIS A 433 10.11 30.18 -5.12
C HIS A 433 10.60 30.59 -6.51
N VAL A 434 11.74 30.03 -6.94
CA VAL A 434 12.24 30.16 -8.32
C VAL A 434 11.47 29.26 -9.27
N PHE A 435 10.47 29.82 -9.96
CA PHE A 435 9.55 29.09 -10.83
C PHE A 435 9.99 29.10 -12.31
N GLY A 436 9.42 28.19 -13.09
CA GLY A 436 9.49 28.19 -14.56
C GLY A 436 8.11 28.22 -15.20
N TYR A 437 8.06 28.48 -16.51
CA TYR A 437 6.83 28.39 -17.29
C TYR A 437 6.67 27.01 -17.93
N VAL A 438 5.46 26.49 -17.88
CA VAL A 438 5.07 25.25 -18.58
C VAL A 438 3.82 25.54 -19.40
N ILE A 439 3.92 25.28 -20.71
CA ILE A 439 2.82 25.38 -21.67
C ILE A 439 2.30 23.96 -21.91
N THR A 440 1.01 23.75 -21.67
CA THR A 440 0.34 22.45 -21.83
C THR A 440 -0.70 22.53 -22.93
N VAL A 441 -0.73 21.51 -23.78
CA VAL A 441 -1.61 21.45 -24.97
C VAL A 441 -2.31 20.10 -25.03
N ASP A 442 -3.65 20.12 -25.01
CA ASP A 442 -4.50 18.98 -25.35
C ASP A 442 -5.20 19.26 -26.68
N VAL A 443 -5.21 18.28 -27.58
CA VAL A 443 -5.81 18.41 -28.92
C VAL A 443 -7.10 17.60 -28.94
N GLY A 444 -8.21 18.28 -29.24
CA GLY A 444 -9.54 17.70 -29.31
C GLY A 444 -9.62 16.54 -30.31
N GLY A 445 -10.26 15.45 -29.91
CA GLY A 445 -10.33 14.20 -30.68
C GLY A 445 -11.45 14.12 -31.73
N GLY A 446 -12.26 15.16 -31.91
CA GLY A 446 -13.40 15.09 -32.82
C GLY A 446 -14.22 16.38 -32.97
N VAL A 447 -14.75 16.56 -34.18
CA VAL A 447 -15.57 17.71 -34.58
C VAL A 447 -16.77 17.86 -33.64
N GLY A 448 -16.83 18.96 -32.89
CA GLY A 448 -18.01 19.35 -32.12
C GLY A 448 -18.10 18.77 -30.72
N ARG A 449 -17.14 17.94 -30.26
CA ARG A 449 -17.22 17.33 -28.91
C ARG A 449 -16.12 17.77 -27.95
N ASP A 450 -14.86 17.53 -28.29
CA ASP A 450 -13.73 17.78 -27.39
C ASP A 450 -13.09 19.13 -27.74
N ASP A 451 -12.65 19.88 -26.73
CA ASP A 451 -11.99 21.15 -26.94
C ASP A 451 -10.48 20.94 -27.14
N SER A 452 -9.90 21.61 -28.14
CA SER A 452 -8.46 21.85 -28.16
C SER A 452 -8.13 22.96 -27.16
N VAL A 453 -7.12 22.77 -26.31
CA VAL A 453 -6.81 23.64 -25.16
C VAL A 453 -5.31 23.93 -25.08
N ILE A 454 -4.96 25.20 -24.83
CA ILE A 454 -3.61 25.63 -24.45
C ILE A 454 -3.69 26.33 -23.10
N ALA A 455 -2.89 25.91 -22.13
CA ALA A 455 -2.76 26.56 -20.83
C ALA A 455 -1.29 26.87 -20.51
N VAL A 456 -1.05 28.02 -19.88
CA VAL A 456 0.27 28.47 -19.44
C VAL A 456 0.28 28.56 -17.92
N SER A 457 1.25 27.90 -17.29
CA SER A 457 1.36 27.84 -15.84
C SER A 457 2.75 28.19 -15.36
N LYS A 458 2.82 28.87 -14.20
CA LYS A 458 4.03 28.92 -13.38
C LYS A 458 4.12 27.61 -12.59
N VAL A 459 5.29 27.01 -12.55
CA VAL A 459 5.54 25.74 -11.85
C VAL A 459 6.77 25.88 -10.97
N TRP A 460 6.66 25.41 -9.73
CA TRP A 460 7.77 25.29 -8.79
C TRP A 460 7.72 23.93 -8.10
N GLY A 461 8.88 23.35 -7.82
CA GLY A 461 9.01 22.07 -7.12
C GLY A 461 8.86 20.83 -8.03
N GLU A 462 9.64 19.82 -7.68
CA GLU A 462 9.82 18.59 -8.45
C GLU A 462 9.23 17.35 -7.78
N ALA A 463 8.89 17.43 -6.49
CA ALA A 463 8.36 16.31 -5.74
C ALA A 463 6.83 16.24 -5.76
N GLN A 464 6.24 15.08 -5.48
CA GLN A 464 4.78 14.95 -5.35
C GLN A 464 4.26 15.43 -3.98
N TRP A 465 5.06 15.24 -2.94
CA TRP A 465 4.80 15.59 -1.53
C TRP A 465 6.07 16.14 -0.87
N GLY A 466 5.96 16.64 0.37
CA GLY A 466 7.06 17.27 1.12
C GLY A 466 7.29 18.74 0.76
N ASP A 467 8.41 19.31 1.23
CA ASP A 467 8.68 20.76 1.09
C ASP A 467 8.80 21.21 -0.37
N ARG A 468 9.37 20.35 -1.22
CA ARG A 468 9.50 20.56 -2.67
C ARG A 468 8.30 20.04 -3.46
N ALA A 469 7.16 19.81 -2.78
CA ALA A 469 5.94 19.38 -3.44
C ALA A 469 5.52 20.37 -4.51
N ARG A 470 5.26 19.86 -5.71
CA ARG A 470 4.95 20.66 -6.89
C ARG A 470 3.79 21.61 -6.62
N ARG A 471 4.03 22.88 -6.96
CA ARG A 471 3.12 24.02 -6.87
C ARG A 471 2.91 24.60 -8.26
N VAL A 472 1.68 24.96 -8.56
CA VAL A 472 1.25 25.37 -9.89
C VAL A 472 0.32 26.57 -9.79
N GLU A 473 0.58 27.59 -10.59
CA GLU A 473 -0.35 28.70 -10.84
C GLU A 473 -0.64 28.83 -12.33
N VAL A 474 -1.87 28.52 -12.75
CA VAL A 474 -2.31 28.73 -14.15
C VAL A 474 -2.50 30.23 -14.37
N VAL A 475 -1.63 30.84 -15.18
CA VAL A 475 -1.59 32.29 -15.39
C VAL A 475 -2.35 32.73 -16.63
N ASP A 476 -2.46 31.88 -17.66
CA ASP A 476 -3.21 32.19 -18.88
C ASP A 476 -3.76 30.92 -19.54
N ILE A 477 -4.84 31.09 -20.30
CA ILE A 477 -5.43 30.05 -21.17
C ILE A 477 -5.65 30.70 -22.53
N PRO A 478 -4.62 30.70 -23.40
CA PRO A 478 -4.67 31.37 -24.70
C PRO A 478 -5.72 30.81 -25.66
N LEU A 479 -6.02 29.51 -25.55
CA LEU A 479 -6.96 28.83 -26.45
C LEU A 479 -7.76 27.77 -25.69
N CYS A 480 -9.07 27.74 -25.91
CA CYS A 480 -9.98 26.64 -25.53
C CYS A 480 -11.15 26.68 -26.52
N LYS A 481 -11.10 25.83 -27.55
CA LYS A 481 -12.07 25.86 -28.65
C LYS A 481 -12.41 24.46 -29.15
N ASN A 482 -13.68 24.27 -29.48
CA ASN A 482 -14.24 23.06 -30.06
C ASN A 482 -14.12 23.08 -31.60
N LYS A 483 -12.88 23.25 -32.11
CA LYS A 483 -12.57 23.21 -33.54
C LYS A 483 -11.08 22.94 -33.73
N ASP A 484 -10.75 21.87 -34.45
CA ASP A 484 -9.36 21.47 -34.68
C ASP A 484 -8.79 22.23 -35.87
N ASP A 485 -8.03 23.28 -35.59
CA ASP A 485 -7.10 23.90 -36.54
C ASP A 485 -5.69 23.82 -35.97
N ILE A 486 -4.94 22.81 -36.40
CA ILE A 486 -3.56 22.57 -35.98
C ILE A 486 -2.62 23.73 -36.36
N THR A 487 -2.99 24.55 -37.35
CA THR A 487 -2.22 25.72 -37.78
C THR A 487 -2.49 26.91 -36.86
N GLU A 488 -3.75 27.11 -36.45
CA GLU A 488 -4.10 28.09 -35.39
C GLU A 488 -3.41 27.72 -34.06
N LEU A 489 -3.43 26.42 -33.69
CA LEU A 489 -2.74 25.91 -32.51
C LEU A 489 -1.23 26.18 -32.58
N LEU A 490 -0.57 25.91 -33.70
CA LEU A 490 0.85 26.24 -33.90
C LEU A 490 1.10 27.74 -33.74
N GLY A 491 0.27 28.58 -34.37
CA GLY A 491 0.36 30.04 -34.25
C GLY A 491 0.30 30.50 -32.80
N LYS A 492 -0.66 29.98 -32.03
CA LYS A 492 -0.79 30.28 -30.59
C LYS A 492 0.35 29.74 -29.75
N ILE A 493 0.88 28.55 -30.06
CA ILE A 493 2.06 28.01 -29.39
C ILE A 493 3.27 28.93 -29.61
N ASN A 494 3.49 29.41 -30.84
CA ASN A 494 4.57 30.35 -31.14
C ASN A 494 4.43 31.68 -30.38
N GLU A 495 3.22 32.26 -30.36
CA GLU A 495 2.94 33.46 -29.54
C GLU A 495 3.29 33.22 -28.06
N CYS A 496 2.95 32.04 -27.52
CA CYS A 496 3.24 31.70 -26.13
C CYS A 496 4.74 31.51 -25.87
N ILE A 497 5.48 30.81 -26.73
CA ILE A 497 6.92 30.60 -26.58
C ILE A 497 7.68 31.95 -26.61
N LEU A 498 7.26 32.88 -27.47
CA LEU A 498 7.83 34.22 -27.52
C LEU A 498 7.52 35.04 -26.26
N LYS A 499 6.29 34.93 -25.75
CA LYS A 499 5.84 35.66 -24.56
C LYS A 499 6.41 35.11 -23.26
N TYR A 500 6.63 33.80 -23.19
CA TYR A 500 7.10 33.09 -22.00
C TYR A 500 8.43 32.40 -22.32
N PRO A 501 9.56 33.14 -22.26
CA PRO A 501 10.87 32.58 -22.56
C PRO A 501 11.21 31.43 -21.60
N ASN A 502 11.95 30.43 -22.10
CA ASN A 502 12.28 29.18 -21.43
C ASN A 502 11.09 28.30 -21.04
N ALA A 503 9.88 28.58 -21.56
CA ALA A 503 8.73 27.74 -21.27
C ALA A 503 8.93 26.30 -21.79
N THR A 504 8.65 25.33 -20.95
CA THR A 504 8.61 23.92 -21.35
C THR A 504 7.28 23.63 -22.04
N LEU A 505 7.32 23.18 -23.30
CA LEU A 505 6.13 22.80 -24.06
C LEU A 505 5.80 21.32 -23.85
N VAL A 506 4.55 21.05 -23.45
CA VAL A 506 4.01 19.72 -23.17
C VAL A 506 2.75 19.50 -24.00
N VAL A 507 2.70 18.43 -24.79
CA VAL A 507 1.64 18.21 -25.79
C VAL A 507 1.15 16.77 -25.73
N ASP A 508 -0.17 16.54 -25.67
CA ASP A 508 -0.73 15.23 -26.02
C ASP A 508 -0.72 15.06 -27.54
N ASP A 509 0.28 14.34 -28.04
CA ASP A 509 0.46 14.06 -29.46
C ASP A 509 -0.12 12.71 -29.88
N ASN A 510 -0.95 12.07 -29.03
CA ASN A 510 -1.69 10.87 -29.39
C ASN A 510 -3.01 11.19 -30.09
N GLY A 511 -3.52 10.23 -30.86
CA GLY A 511 -4.80 10.38 -31.57
C GLY A 511 -4.79 11.61 -32.50
N ALA A 512 -5.67 12.57 -32.22
CA ALA A 512 -5.82 13.81 -32.99
C ALA A 512 -4.62 14.77 -32.87
N GLY A 513 -3.81 14.67 -31.81
CA GLY A 513 -2.62 15.49 -31.61
C GLY A 513 -1.43 15.14 -32.52
N LYS A 514 -1.47 13.99 -33.21
CA LYS A 514 -0.36 13.53 -34.08
C LYS A 514 0.02 14.54 -35.15
N GLY A 515 -0.98 15.19 -35.76
CA GLY A 515 -0.76 16.20 -36.80
C GLY A 515 -0.02 17.43 -36.27
N LEU A 516 -0.39 17.91 -35.09
CA LEU A 516 0.29 19.02 -34.42
C LEU A 516 1.73 18.65 -34.05
N GLY A 517 1.96 17.45 -33.52
CA GLY A 517 3.32 16.97 -33.19
C GLY A 517 4.25 16.89 -34.40
N GLN A 518 3.74 16.44 -35.56
CA GLN A 518 4.49 16.45 -36.83
C GLN A 518 4.83 17.87 -37.28
N LEU A 519 3.87 18.80 -37.14
CA LEU A 519 4.05 20.19 -37.52
C LEU A 519 5.09 20.89 -36.64
N LEU A 520 5.02 20.71 -35.32
CA LEU A 520 6.02 21.23 -34.37
C LEU A 520 7.44 20.75 -34.71
N LYS A 521 7.60 19.45 -35.00
CA LYS A 521 8.89 18.87 -35.43
C LYS A 521 9.40 19.50 -36.73
N LYS A 522 8.52 19.70 -37.72
CA LYS A 522 8.86 20.34 -39.00
C LYS A 522 9.35 21.77 -38.81
N HIS A 523 8.83 22.48 -37.81
CA HIS A 523 9.22 23.85 -37.45
C HIS A 523 10.41 23.89 -36.46
N GLY A 524 11.02 22.76 -36.11
CA GLY A 524 12.16 22.69 -35.19
C GLY A 524 11.81 22.99 -33.73
N ILE A 525 10.52 22.93 -33.37
CA ILE A 525 10.06 23.22 -32.00
C ILE A 525 10.08 21.92 -31.21
N TRP A 526 10.92 21.88 -30.18
CA TRP A 526 10.96 20.76 -29.24
C TRP A 526 9.75 20.80 -28.29
N TYR A 527 9.17 19.64 -28.03
CA TYR A 527 8.09 19.47 -27.06
C TYR A 527 8.22 18.13 -26.35
N MET A 528 7.59 18.05 -25.19
CA MET A 528 7.46 16.83 -24.42
C MET A 528 6.11 16.16 -24.67
N PRO A 529 6.08 14.93 -25.20
CA PRO A 529 4.85 14.21 -25.47
C PRO A 529 4.21 13.66 -24.18
N VAL A 530 2.88 13.67 -24.12
CA VAL A 530 2.09 13.06 -23.06
C VAL A 530 1.63 11.67 -23.46
N TYR A 531 1.99 10.65 -22.66
CA TYR A 531 1.56 9.26 -22.85
C TYR A 531 0.85 8.71 -21.62
N TRP A 532 -0.28 9.32 -21.29
CA TRP A 532 -1.04 9.08 -20.07
C TRP A 532 -1.71 7.69 -19.93
N GLY A 533 -1.99 6.98 -21.04
CA GLY A 533 -2.46 5.59 -21.00
C GLY A 533 -1.39 4.56 -20.60
N GLY A 534 -0.11 4.95 -20.62
CA GLY A 534 1.00 4.07 -20.24
C GLY A 534 1.17 3.90 -18.74
N ALA A 535 1.93 2.86 -18.35
CA ALA A 535 2.32 2.62 -16.97
C ALA A 535 3.16 3.79 -16.41
N CYS A 536 3.05 4.04 -15.10
CA CYS A 536 3.90 5.00 -14.40
C CYS A 536 5.39 4.63 -14.56
N PHE A 537 6.25 5.63 -14.58
CA PHE A 537 7.70 5.45 -14.69
C PHE A 537 8.29 4.92 -13.38
N ASN A 538 7.95 5.57 -12.25
CA ASN A 538 8.38 5.19 -10.92
C ASN A 538 7.61 3.94 -10.42
N ASN A 539 8.33 2.97 -9.89
CA ASN A 539 7.77 1.75 -9.31
C ASN A 539 6.84 2.01 -8.12
N ASP A 540 7.08 3.06 -7.33
CA ASP A 540 6.18 3.40 -6.23
C ASP A 540 4.84 3.95 -6.76
N ASN A 541 4.87 4.75 -7.82
CA ASN A 541 3.65 5.19 -8.50
C ASN A 541 2.89 4.01 -9.12
N ARG A 542 3.57 2.97 -9.61
CA ARG A 542 2.90 1.75 -10.14
C ARG A 542 2.12 0.97 -9.08
N LYS A 543 2.45 1.16 -7.80
CA LYS A 543 1.72 0.56 -6.66
C LYS A 543 0.47 1.34 -6.27
N GLU A 544 0.32 2.57 -6.75
CA GLU A 544 -0.75 3.50 -6.35
C GLU A 544 -1.67 3.90 -7.49
N TYR A 545 -1.21 3.82 -8.74
CA TYR A 545 -1.94 4.28 -9.90
C TYR A 545 -1.89 3.23 -11.00
N VAL A 546 -3.03 2.98 -11.64
CA VAL A 546 -3.11 2.05 -12.78
C VAL A 546 -2.28 2.55 -13.97
N ASN A 547 -2.26 3.87 -14.19
CA ASN A 547 -1.55 4.51 -15.28
C ASN A 547 -1.19 5.97 -14.96
N LYS A 548 -0.46 6.60 -15.87
CA LYS A 548 -0.03 8.00 -15.75
C LYS A 548 -1.21 8.99 -15.69
N ARG A 549 -2.34 8.71 -16.35
CA ARG A 549 -3.57 9.52 -16.23
C ARG A 549 -4.06 9.55 -14.78
N ALA A 550 -4.13 8.39 -14.13
CA ALA A 550 -4.56 8.31 -12.74
C ALA A 550 -3.60 9.02 -11.79
N LEU A 551 -2.28 8.85 -12.00
CA LEU A 551 -1.26 9.59 -11.26
C LEU A 551 -1.47 11.10 -11.38
N ALA A 552 -1.54 11.62 -12.61
CA ALA A 552 -1.63 13.05 -12.88
C ALA A 552 -2.86 13.69 -12.21
N TYR A 553 -4.04 13.07 -12.35
CA TYR A 553 -5.27 13.58 -11.78
C TYR A 553 -5.32 13.51 -10.26
N VAL A 554 -4.83 12.43 -9.65
CA VAL A 554 -4.80 12.30 -8.19
C VAL A 554 -3.79 13.30 -7.60
N CYS A 555 -2.65 13.50 -8.25
CA CYS A 555 -1.70 14.55 -7.86
C CYS A 555 -2.30 15.95 -7.98
N LEU A 556 -3.07 16.23 -9.05
CA LEU A 556 -3.82 17.48 -9.18
C LEU A 556 -4.82 17.66 -8.04
N LYS A 557 -5.66 16.65 -7.74
CA LYS A 557 -6.60 16.66 -6.60
C LYS A 557 -5.90 16.97 -5.28
N ARG A 558 -4.80 16.26 -4.97
CA ARG A 558 -4.00 16.48 -3.76
C ARG A 558 -3.38 17.88 -3.72
N ALA A 559 -2.95 18.40 -4.86
CA ALA A 559 -2.41 19.76 -4.96
C ALA A 559 -3.50 20.82 -4.75
N ILE A 560 -4.74 20.60 -5.21
CA ILE A 560 -5.87 21.48 -4.94
C ILE A 560 -6.19 21.48 -3.44
N GLU A 561 -6.34 20.30 -2.84
CA GLU A 561 -6.65 20.15 -1.40
C GLU A 561 -5.63 20.80 -0.48
N SER A 562 -4.34 20.67 -0.82
CA SER A 562 -3.25 21.28 -0.04
C SER A 562 -2.93 22.72 -0.44
N GLY A 563 -3.74 23.34 -1.30
CA GLY A 563 -3.57 24.73 -1.74
C GLY A 563 -2.37 24.98 -2.67
N ARG A 564 -1.74 23.92 -3.19
CA ARG A 564 -0.59 23.97 -4.11
C ARG A 564 -0.97 24.18 -5.59
N PHE A 565 -2.24 24.04 -5.96
CA PHE A 565 -2.72 24.36 -7.31
C PHE A 565 -3.67 25.56 -7.28
N LYS A 566 -3.39 26.58 -8.10
CA LYS A 566 -4.24 27.77 -8.23
C LYS A 566 -4.46 28.19 -9.68
N VAL A 567 -5.61 28.79 -9.96
CA VAL A 567 -5.92 29.40 -11.26
C VAL A 567 -6.02 30.91 -11.08
N LYS A 568 -5.11 31.66 -11.71
CA LYS A 568 -5.02 33.12 -11.59
C LYS A 568 -5.79 33.87 -12.67
N THR A 569 -6.05 33.21 -13.80
CA THR A 569 -6.93 33.75 -14.83
C THR A 569 -8.41 33.53 -14.51
N ARG A 570 -9.26 34.47 -14.93
CA ARG A 570 -10.73 34.31 -14.87
C ARG A 570 -11.31 33.65 -16.12
N LYS A 571 -10.50 33.49 -17.18
CA LYS A 571 -10.93 32.85 -18.44
C LYS A 571 -11.44 31.44 -18.16
N TYR A 572 -12.58 31.11 -18.76
CA TYR A 572 -13.20 29.78 -18.71
C TYR A 572 -13.53 29.25 -17.29
N LYS A 573 -13.60 30.11 -16.26
CA LYS A 573 -13.82 29.68 -14.86
C LYS A 573 -14.97 28.67 -14.69
N VAL A 574 -16.16 28.99 -15.20
CA VAL A 574 -17.34 28.12 -15.07
C VAL A 574 -17.10 26.76 -15.74
N LYS A 575 -16.48 26.76 -16.92
CA LYS A 575 -16.16 25.54 -17.68
C LYS A 575 -15.10 24.69 -16.99
N ILE A 576 -14.07 25.31 -16.40
CA ILE A 576 -13.05 24.65 -15.59
C ILE A 576 -13.72 23.95 -14.40
N GLN A 577 -14.54 24.68 -13.64
CA GLN A 577 -15.19 24.14 -12.45
C GLN A 577 -16.14 22.98 -12.82
N ASP A 578 -16.91 23.10 -13.90
CA ASP A 578 -17.81 22.03 -14.36
C ASP A 578 -17.07 20.75 -14.79
N GLN A 579 -15.91 20.88 -15.45
CA GLN A 579 -15.10 19.73 -15.85
C GLN A 579 -14.39 19.06 -14.67
N ILE A 580 -13.77 19.85 -13.79
CA ILE A 580 -12.97 19.35 -12.67
C ILE A 580 -13.81 18.56 -11.67
N ILE A 581 -15.06 18.97 -11.41
CA ILE A 581 -15.94 18.25 -10.47
C ILE A 581 -16.56 16.98 -11.05
N LYS A 582 -16.36 16.71 -12.35
CA LYS A 582 -16.94 15.56 -13.08
C LYS A 582 -15.86 14.59 -13.56
N ILE A 583 -14.80 14.41 -12.76
CA ILE A 583 -13.72 13.46 -13.06
C ILE A 583 -14.01 12.13 -12.35
N PRO A 584 -14.61 11.13 -13.01
CA PRO A 584 -14.94 9.87 -12.36
C PRO A 584 -13.71 9.01 -12.08
N TYR A 585 -13.70 8.35 -10.92
CA TYR A 585 -12.62 7.48 -10.51
C TYR A 585 -13.10 6.18 -9.86
N THR A 586 -12.21 5.19 -9.81
CA THR A 586 -12.41 3.93 -9.11
C THR A 586 -11.05 3.41 -8.60
N PHE A 587 -11.06 2.27 -7.91
CA PHE A 587 -9.87 1.51 -7.54
C PHE A 587 -9.85 0.17 -8.26
N ASP A 588 -8.65 -0.29 -8.62
CA ASP A 588 -8.46 -1.66 -9.08
C ASP A 588 -8.30 -2.65 -7.90
N GLU A 589 -8.13 -3.92 -8.22
CA GLU A 589 -7.93 -5.03 -7.28
C GLU A 589 -6.69 -4.87 -6.38
N HIS A 590 -5.71 -4.06 -6.79
CA HIS A 590 -4.48 -3.78 -6.05
C HIS A 590 -4.54 -2.43 -5.30
N SER A 591 -5.74 -1.89 -5.07
CA SER A 591 -5.93 -0.63 -4.35
C SER A 591 -5.30 0.58 -5.08
N ARG A 592 -5.19 0.53 -6.41
CA ARG A 592 -4.64 1.61 -7.23
C ARG A 592 -5.74 2.48 -7.80
N TYR A 593 -5.54 3.79 -7.78
CA TYR A 593 -6.45 4.73 -8.43
C TYR A 593 -6.52 4.45 -9.94
N LYS A 594 -7.75 4.46 -10.45
CA LYS A 594 -8.08 4.42 -11.87
C LYS A 594 -9.03 5.58 -12.18
N ILE A 595 -8.64 6.42 -13.12
CA ILE A 595 -9.54 7.42 -13.72
C ILE A 595 -10.15 6.80 -14.96
N LEU A 596 -11.45 6.96 -15.15
CA LEU A 596 -12.11 6.41 -16.35
C LEU A 596 -11.50 7.06 -17.60
N SER A 597 -11.32 6.24 -18.63
CA SER A 597 -10.90 6.69 -19.95
C SER A 597 -11.96 7.57 -20.62
N LYS A 598 -11.57 8.35 -21.65
CA LYS A 598 -12.51 9.17 -22.43
C LYS A 598 -13.66 8.30 -23.00
N ASP A 599 -13.38 7.04 -23.38
CA ASP A 599 -14.39 6.10 -23.87
C ASP A 599 -15.35 5.58 -22.78
N GLU A 600 -14.84 5.27 -21.59
CA GLU A 600 -15.68 4.89 -20.44
C GLU A 600 -16.59 6.05 -20.02
N MET A 601 -16.04 7.27 -19.94
CA MET A 601 -16.80 8.49 -19.66
C MET A 601 -17.89 8.73 -20.72
N LYS A 602 -17.55 8.52 -22.00
CA LYS A 602 -18.51 8.63 -23.11
C LYS A 602 -19.68 7.67 -22.95
N ARG A 603 -19.45 6.41 -22.54
CA ARG A 603 -20.52 5.42 -22.31
C ARG A 603 -21.43 5.81 -21.15
N GLN A 604 -20.94 6.59 -20.20
CA GLN A 604 -21.69 7.12 -19.07
C GLN A 604 -22.32 8.50 -19.32
N GLY A 605 -22.19 9.05 -20.54
CA GLY A 605 -22.74 10.37 -20.88
C GLY A 605 -21.95 11.55 -20.30
N ILE A 606 -20.75 11.32 -19.77
CA ILE A 606 -19.88 12.36 -19.19
C ILE A 606 -18.99 12.94 -20.29
N LYS A 607 -18.85 14.28 -20.33
CA LYS A 607 -17.98 14.98 -21.29
C LYS A 607 -16.50 14.87 -20.89
N SER A 608 -15.60 14.82 -21.87
CA SER A 608 -14.16 14.87 -21.63
C SER A 608 -13.74 16.16 -20.88
N PRO A 609 -12.84 16.06 -19.89
CA PRO A 609 -12.35 17.20 -19.13
C PRO A 609 -11.10 17.82 -19.77
N ASP A 610 -11.18 18.37 -20.98
CA ASP A 610 -9.98 18.82 -21.73
C ASP A 610 -9.19 19.97 -21.03
N LEU A 611 -9.86 20.86 -20.28
CA LEU A 611 -9.18 21.84 -19.41
C LEU A 611 -8.57 21.17 -18.17
N GLY A 612 -9.22 20.12 -17.65
CA GLY A 612 -8.66 19.29 -16.58
C GLY A 612 -7.42 18.53 -17.01
N ASP A 613 -7.40 18.03 -18.26
CA ASP A 613 -6.30 17.25 -18.83
C ASP A 613 -5.03 18.11 -18.89
N VAL A 614 -5.11 19.34 -19.44
CA VAL A 614 -3.94 20.25 -19.49
C VAL A 614 -3.42 20.63 -18.11
N PHE A 615 -4.28 20.74 -17.09
CA PHE A 615 -3.84 20.98 -15.70
C PHE A 615 -3.18 19.73 -15.09
N ALA A 616 -3.73 18.56 -15.36
CA ALA A 616 -3.20 17.29 -14.89
C ALA A 616 -1.83 16.98 -15.51
N PHE A 617 -1.59 17.34 -16.78
CA PHE A 617 -0.31 17.10 -17.46
C PHE A 617 0.88 17.63 -16.67
N ILE A 618 0.73 18.74 -15.94
CA ILE A 618 1.79 19.35 -15.13
C ILE A 618 2.28 18.42 -14.02
N PHE A 619 1.48 17.45 -13.58
CA PHE A 619 1.81 16.50 -12.51
C PHE A 619 2.37 15.16 -13.01
N LEU A 620 2.65 15.02 -14.31
CA LEU A 620 3.32 13.85 -14.86
C LEU A 620 4.80 13.79 -14.45
N GLU A 621 5.32 12.58 -14.26
CA GLU A 621 6.65 12.32 -13.70
C GLU A 621 7.81 12.89 -14.53
N ASN A 622 7.62 12.98 -15.83
CA ASN A 622 8.62 13.48 -16.77
C ASN A 622 8.48 14.97 -17.03
N VAL A 623 7.48 15.65 -16.46
CA VAL A 623 7.29 17.08 -16.71
C VAL A 623 8.23 17.88 -15.83
N PHE A 624 9.22 18.50 -16.45
CA PHE A 624 10.16 19.41 -15.80
C PHE A 624 9.83 20.86 -16.17
N TYR A 625 10.40 21.81 -15.44
CA TYR A 625 10.40 23.22 -15.79
C TYR A 625 11.84 23.73 -15.82
N THR A 626 12.08 24.76 -16.61
CA THR A 626 13.33 25.53 -16.59
C THR A 626 13.07 26.84 -15.89
N GLU A 627 13.96 27.25 -14.99
CA GLU A 627 13.84 28.51 -14.28
C GLU A 627 13.71 29.68 -15.28
N ALA A 628 12.73 30.55 -15.03
CA ALA A 628 12.54 31.72 -15.85
C ALA A 628 13.58 32.80 -15.49
N PHE A 629 14.34 33.30 -16.48
CA PHE A 629 15.13 34.51 -16.28
C PHE A 629 14.19 35.71 -16.29
N GLU A 630 13.88 36.29 -15.13
CA GLU A 630 13.19 37.58 -15.06
C GLU A 630 14.15 38.70 -15.46
N SER A 631 14.37 38.86 -16.76
CA SER A 631 14.91 40.11 -17.33
C SER A 631 14.35 40.37 -18.72
N VAL A 632 13.03 40.37 -18.87
CA VAL A 632 12.36 41.12 -19.94
C VAL A 632 11.13 41.78 -19.33
N VAL A 633 11.29 43.04 -18.91
CA VAL A 633 10.16 43.93 -18.67
C VAL A 633 9.58 44.24 -20.04
N VAL A 634 8.55 43.50 -20.46
CA VAL A 634 7.70 43.97 -21.56
C VAL A 634 6.82 45.04 -20.94
N ALA A 635 7.15 46.32 -21.20
CA ALA A 635 6.28 47.42 -20.87
C ALA A 635 4.97 47.24 -21.65
N ASP A 636 3.89 46.94 -20.94
CA ASP A 636 2.54 46.96 -21.48
C ASP A 636 2.07 48.42 -21.50
N ASP A 637 2.25 49.08 -22.65
CA ASP A 637 1.85 50.47 -22.90
C ASP A 637 0.35 50.62 -23.22
N SER A 638 -0.47 49.60 -22.96
CA SER A 638 -1.92 49.72 -23.13
C SER A 638 -2.52 50.75 -22.15
N PRO A 639 -3.55 51.52 -22.57
CA PRO A 639 -4.21 52.50 -21.69
C PRO A 639 -4.73 51.88 -20.38
N GLU A 640 -5.15 50.62 -20.42
CA GLU A 640 -5.64 49.86 -19.28
C GLU A 640 -4.52 49.47 -18.30
N ALA A 641 -3.31 49.20 -18.80
CA ALA A 641 -2.12 48.94 -17.99
C ALA A 641 -1.58 50.22 -17.35
N GLN A 642 -1.60 51.35 -18.07
CA GLN A 642 -1.28 52.67 -17.51
C GLN A 642 -2.28 53.08 -16.41
N GLU A 643 -3.58 52.88 -16.61
CA GLU A 643 -4.60 53.17 -15.59
C GLU A 643 -4.44 52.28 -14.34
N ARG A 644 -4.06 51.00 -14.51
CA ARG A 644 -3.75 50.10 -13.39
C ARG A 644 -2.48 50.50 -12.65
N ALA A 645 -1.43 50.92 -13.36
CA ALA A 645 -0.19 51.40 -12.76
C ALA A 645 -0.43 52.70 -11.97
N GLU A 646 -1.23 53.62 -12.50
CA GLU A 646 -1.63 54.86 -11.80
C GLU A 646 -2.49 54.58 -10.57
N LYS A 647 -3.45 53.65 -10.65
CA LYS A 647 -4.24 53.21 -9.48
C LYS A 647 -3.37 52.59 -8.40
N LYS A 648 -2.41 51.74 -8.78
CA LYS A 648 -1.46 51.11 -7.83
C LYS A 648 -0.57 52.17 -7.17
N ALA A 649 -0.01 53.09 -7.96
CA ALA A 649 0.79 54.21 -7.45
C ALA A 649 -0.01 55.19 -6.57
N ARG A 650 -1.31 55.36 -6.81
CA ARG A 650 -2.21 56.14 -5.96
C ARG A 650 -2.48 55.42 -4.63
N PHE A 651 -2.69 54.10 -4.67
CA PHE A 651 -2.86 53.29 -3.46
C PHE A 651 -1.60 53.24 -2.59
N ASP A 652 -0.41 53.11 -3.19
CA ASP A 652 0.85 53.11 -2.45
C ASP A 652 1.15 54.48 -1.81
N ARG A 653 0.77 55.59 -2.49
CA ARG A 653 0.84 56.93 -1.91
C ARG A 653 -0.11 57.10 -0.72
N LEU A 654 -1.35 56.62 -0.83
CA LEU A 654 -2.31 56.63 0.28
C LEU A 654 -1.84 55.76 1.46
N ARG A 655 -1.25 54.59 1.19
CA ARG A 655 -0.73 53.69 2.20
C ARG A 655 0.47 54.30 2.94
N LYS A 656 1.38 54.97 2.23
CA LYS A 656 2.50 55.71 2.83
C LYS A 656 2.04 56.94 3.63
N ALA A 657 1.00 57.64 3.16
CA ALA A 657 0.41 58.76 3.89
C ALA A 657 -0.28 58.29 5.19
N ALA A 658 -1.00 57.16 5.15
CA ALA A 658 -1.61 56.56 6.33
C ALA A 658 -0.55 56.11 7.36
N GLN A 659 0.56 55.53 6.90
CA GLN A 659 1.68 55.14 7.77
C GLN A 659 2.48 56.32 8.34
N ALA A 660 2.36 57.51 7.75
CA ALA A 660 2.99 58.73 8.25
C ALA A 660 2.11 59.51 9.25
N LEU A 661 0.83 59.14 9.38
CA LEU A 661 -0.11 59.71 10.37
C LEU A 661 -0.15 58.93 11.69
N ASP A 662 0.43 57.72 11.73
CA ASP A 662 0.61 56.88 12.93
C ASP A 662 2.02 56.99 13.55
N LYS A 663 2.78 58.04 13.17
CA LYS A 663 4.02 58.49 13.84
C LYS A 663 3.84 59.94 14.26
#